data_AF-A0A4R0HTJ2-F1
#
_entry.id   AF-A0A4R0HTJ2-F1
#
_cell.length_a   1.000
_cell.length_b   1.000
_cell.length_c   1.000
_cell.angle_alpha   90.00
_cell.angle_beta   90.00
_cell.angle_gamma   90.00
#
_symmetry.space_group_name_H-M   'P 1'
#
loop_
_entity.id
_entity.type
_entity.pdbx_description
1 polymer ?
#
loop_
_entity_poly.entity_id
_entity_poly.type
_entity_poly.pdbx_seq_one_letter_code
_entity_poly.pdbx_strand_id
1 'polypeptide(L)'
;MDLQVWVEWAKSVFPSEYPAARYVESMEDKGVVKSAYNVLLSYGPDKDVDRVAYRMSAGLNGLGAYFREQGADQRAIVLFRAAYSVLSGSYPSGDMPAHMFKASKFSFANLRALGVDETDIVVLDEPPIVEDAPWSRLDEILSQYLRTDTTGGVAVDESVATDRRPAAEAMDAGTFLRGLFPSWSTTEPVARVLASLKAYVNIELGRSGIIERDLGQLFEEDCRVLASIFEESGVAARRVDLVNATRESRAMAFKVGGGDRARLFWLASALLNHELWQCEDGLATNQPQVQIDLLGYISCVLISHRYDDGDRDLLLDSAEAVVRIASNVTPVVLGRFVYMRNWVLAAVGTYLMLAGPNPSSPSDSYYDGRIQSDDAPAFRGLKRADREDWSEMLLSGWQAGPEAEGGCYALASVCGWDAARAGWMLRFIYQASSENAGDLSLDYWEKGLTDLLSRVDRVRVASNPWQGTADTALRGSLITSDSFGRLMVPSPVLRAAAAQGLAPGDVITVHGNLFRGRRVPTYLLSNRYGPFAILKIDDRDKITREVRNFDAYARRLHQSYRPSECVAHPMDMYLGEDGSPLRAIQTSYVFNEEDNPLTLREWISSTDESALVSDTVGRLSLVSLKPWLAHVRRDRIDLRAEYPVLRPAPVFDKQSPRNWAETEIARVVASGSDLGMELMKEKWIAPPIRCAGDLDRPANVLGVDRWIDPAWLASEVAELGTGELSWLLDSLSSGLRDFDTLLSLCHGDLHLDNILCTDVDAQKRPRTVLIDFESAHYGHVCKDLAMIEASALCQVFEWTDEEYESMLVWFSSSPLMSIGSDGLLAGEASELTGNLARTAGISARMRDIATGCSQEHWPIRPEEYLVALLGALLPMSRYSTMTTGQRQAALALSTIVATSLLARWESNHH
;
A
#
# COMPACT_ATOMS: atom_id res chain seq x y z
N MET A 1 13.47 1.13 -32.31
CA MET A 1 12.55 0.90 -33.44
C MET A 1 11.12 0.99 -32.92
N ASP A 2 10.19 1.59 -33.66
CA ASP A 2 8.84 1.95 -33.17
C ASP A 2 7.88 0.74 -33.13
N LEU A 3 7.11 0.59 -32.03
CA LEU A 3 6.04 -0.41 -31.87
C LEU A 3 5.05 -0.38 -33.04
N GLN A 4 4.86 0.78 -33.65
CA GLN A 4 4.01 0.96 -34.82
C GLN A 4 4.44 0.10 -36.02
N VAL A 5 5.75 -0.15 -36.20
CA VAL A 5 6.28 -1.01 -37.27
C VAL A 5 5.88 -2.47 -37.06
N TRP A 6 5.95 -2.95 -35.83
CA TRP A 6 5.52 -4.30 -35.46
C TRP A 6 4.02 -4.49 -35.65
N VAL A 7 3.22 -3.49 -35.27
CA VAL A 7 1.76 -3.49 -35.48
C VAL A 7 1.42 -3.54 -36.97
N GLU A 8 2.08 -2.76 -37.83
CA GLU A 8 1.86 -2.79 -39.28
C GLU A 8 2.29 -4.11 -39.93
N TRP A 9 3.39 -4.72 -39.47
CA TRP A 9 3.77 -6.07 -39.91
C TRP A 9 2.73 -7.12 -39.48
N ALA A 10 2.26 -7.06 -38.24
CA ALA A 10 1.28 -8.02 -37.77
C ALA A 10 -0.05 -7.87 -38.53
N LYS A 11 -0.47 -6.64 -38.89
CA LYS A 11 -1.63 -6.40 -39.79
C LYS A 11 -1.45 -6.99 -41.18
N SER A 12 -0.24 -6.98 -41.73
CA SER A 12 0.03 -7.59 -43.05
C SER A 12 0.01 -9.11 -43.00
N VAL A 13 0.33 -9.70 -41.84
CA VAL A 13 0.33 -11.15 -41.60
C VAL A 13 -1.05 -11.67 -41.15
N PHE A 14 -1.83 -10.87 -40.42
CA PHE A 14 -3.13 -11.23 -39.83
C PHE A 14 -4.23 -10.21 -40.21
N PRO A 15 -4.89 -10.36 -41.37
CA PRO A 15 -5.91 -9.43 -41.85
C PRO A 15 -7.11 -9.32 -40.89
N SER A 16 -7.64 -8.10 -40.74
CA SER A 16 -8.67 -7.72 -39.77
C SER A 16 -10.08 -8.27 -40.00
N GLU A 17 -10.29 -9.11 -41.03
CA GLU A 17 -11.63 -9.50 -41.49
C GLU A 17 -12.28 -10.65 -40.70
N TYR A 18 -11.59 -11.21 -39.70
CA TYR A 18 -12.07 -12.38 -38.95
C TYR A 18 -12.66 -12.04 -37.57
N PRO A 19 -13.97 -12.31 -37.32
CA PRO A 19 -14.58 -12.10 -36.01
C PRO A 19 -14.18 -13.24 -35.06
N ALA A 20 -13.10 -13.03 -34.30
CA ALA A 20 -12.51 -14.02 -33.39
C ALA A 20 -13.45 -14.54 -32.28
N ALA A 21 -14.54 -13.82 -31.98
CA ALA A 21 -15.43 -14.14 -30.86
C ALA A 21 -16.31 -15.39 -31.06
N ARG A 22 -16.50 -15.87 -32.30
CA ARG A 22 -17.35 -17.05 -32.59
C ARG A 22 -16.61 -18.40 -32.63
N TYR A 23 -15.27 -18.40 -32.58
CA TYR A 23 -14.46 -19.57 -32.92
C TYR A 23 -13.80 -20.27 -31.71
N VAL A 24 -13.96 -19.72 -30.50
CA VAL A 24 -13.31 -20.22 -29.28
C VAL A 24 -13.99 -21.48 -28.72
N GLU A 25 -15.24 -21.77 -29.11
CA GLU A 25 -16.04 -22.84 -28.50
C GLU A 25 -15.92 -24.21 -29.19
N SER A 26 -15.38 -24.31 -30.42
CA SER A 26 -15.45 -25.56 -31.21
C SER A 26 -14.12 -26.15 -31.68
N MET A 27 -12.96 -25.72 -31.16
CA MET A 27 -11.64 -26.28 -31.54
C MET A 27 -10.96 -27.03 -30.39
N GLU A 28 -10.37 -28.18 -30.71
CA GLU A 28 -9.64 -29.04 -29.75
C GLU A 28 -8.34 -28.38 -29.24
N ASP A 29 -7.74 -27.45 -30.00
CA ASP A 29 -6.45 -26.83 -29.66
C ASP A 29 -6.58 -25.35 -29.24
N LYS A 30 -7.12 -25.13 -28.04
CA LYS A 30 -7.44 -23.80 -27.47
C LYS A 30 -6.23 -22.86 -27.35
N GLY A 31 -5.00 -23.41 -27.35
CA GLY A 31 -3.76 -22.64 -27.20
C GLY A 31 -3.46 -21.73 -28.39
N VAL A 32 -3.63 -22.25 -29.61
CA VAL A 32 -3.32 -21.52 -30.86
C VAL A 32 -4.30 -20.38 -31.08
N VAL A 33 -5.60 -20.64 -30.88
CA VAL A 33 -6.68 -19.65 -31.02
C VAL A 33 -6.49 -18.50 -30.04
N LYS A 34 -6.15 -18.78 -28.78
CA LYS A 34 -5.88 -17.75 -27.76
C LYS A 34 -4.61 -16.95 -28.07
N SER A 35 -3.63 -17.56 -28.72
CA SER A 35 -2.37 -16.90 -29.11
C SER A 35 -2.62 -15.93 -30.27
N ALA A 36 -3.35 -16.36 -31.29
CA ALA A 36 -3.83 -15.51 -32.38
C ALA A 36 -4.74 -14.37 -31.88
N TYR A 37 -5.61 -14.64 -30.90
CA TYR A 37 -6.44 -13.61 -30.28
C TYR A 37 -5.65 -12.53 -29.55
N ASN A 38 -4.55 -12.87 -28.86
CA ASN A 38 -3.70 -11.87 -28.21
C ASN A 38 -3.00 -10.96 -29.24
N VAL A 39 -2.61 -11.50 -30.41
CA VAL A 39 -2.07 -10.70 -31.53
C VAL A 39 -3.15 -9.80 -32.13
N LEU A 40 -4.39 -10.26 -32.22
CA LEU A 40 -5.52 -9.43 -32.67
C LEU A 40 -5.85 -8.31 -31.68
N LEU A 41 -5.75 -8.57 -30.37
CA LEU A 41 -6.01 -7.57 -29.33
C LEU A 41 -4.94 -6.46 -29.29
N SER A 42 -3.72 -6.69 -29.77
CA SER A 42 -2.75 -5.61 -29.95
C SER A 42 -3.15 -4.58 -31.03
N TYR A 43 -4.19 -4.85 -31.82
CA TYR A 43 -4.77 -3.89 -32.78
C TYR A 43 -5.90 -3.03 -32.20
N GLY A 44 -6.34 -3.31 -30.97
CA GLY A 44 -7.41 -2.55 -30.33
C GLY A 44 -7.02 -1.10 -30.02
N PRO A 45 -7.99 -0.22 -29.68
CA PRO A 45 -7.74 1.21 -29.40
C PRO A 45 -6.98 1.49 -28.10
N ASP A 46 -6.28 0.49 -27.54
CA ASP A 46 -5.51 0.59 -26.31
C ASP A 46 -4.34 1.56 -26.49
N LYS A 47 -4.23 2.58 -25.63
CA LYS A 47 -3.19 3.61 -25.70
C LYS A 47 -1.95 3.28 -24.86
N ASP A 48 -2.00 2.18 -24.11
CA ASP A 48 -0.93 1.72 -23.24
C ASP A 48 0.07 0.86 -24.03
N VAL A 49 1.24 1.47 -24.29
CA VAL A 49 2.36 0.88 -25.04
C VAL A 49 2.81 -0.45 -24.41
N ASP A 50 2.76 -0.54 -23.09
CA ASP A 50 3.26 -1.68 -22.33
C ASP A 50 2.32 -2.89 -22.54
N ARG A 51 1.01 -2.66 -22.42
CA ARG A 51 -0.01 -3.69 -22.65
C ARG A 51 -0.02 -4.18 -24.10
N VAL A 52 0.20 -3.30 -25.07
CA VAL A 52 0.26 -3.69 -26.50
C VAL A 52 1.48 -4.54 -26.79
N ALA A 53 2.67 -4.13 -26.35
CA ALA A 53 3.91 -4.89 -26.55
C ALA A 53 3.85 -6.26 -25.87
N TYR A 54 3.32 -6.33 -24.66
CA TYR A 54 3.15 -7.58 -23.93
C TYR A 54 2.15 -8.54 -24.60
N ARG A 55 0.95 -8.07 -25.01
CA ARG A 55 -0.05 -8.91 -25.69
C ARG A 55 0.46 -9.46 -27.02
N MET A 56 1.13 -8.61 -27.80
CA MET A 56 1.72 -9.00 -29.07
C MET A 56 2.81 -10.07 -28.87
N SER A 57 3.74 -9.84 -27.94
CA SER A 57 4.80 -10.81 -27.63
C SER A 57 4.25 -12.13 -27.07
N ALA A 58 3.25 -12.08 -26.18
CA ALA A 58 2.61 -13.28 -25.63
C ALA A 58 1.92 -14.12 -26.72
N GLY A 59 1.29 -13.46 -27.71
CA GLY A 59 0.71 -14.13 -28.86
C GLY A 59 1.76 -14.80 -29.76
N LEU A 60 2.86 -14.09 -30.06
CA LEU A 60 3.97 -14.61 -30.86
C LEU A 60 4.70 -15.77 -30.16
N ASN A 61 4.93 -15.68 -28.86
CA ASN A 61 5.50 -16.76 -28.05
C ASN A 61 4.64 -18.02 -28.06
N GLY A 62 3.31 -17.86 -27.97
CA GLY A 62 2.37 -18.98 -28.04
C GLY A 62 2.39 -19.67 -29.42
N LEU A 63 2.40 -18.89 -30.50
CA LEU A 63 2.50 -19.43 -31.87
C LEU A 63 3.86 -20.10 -32.12
N GLY A 64 4.96 -19.53 -31.62
CA GLY A 64 6.30 -20.10 -31.74
C GLY A 64 6.40 -21.47 -31.07
N ALA A 65 5.82 -21.60 -29.87
CA ALA A 65 5.79 -22.88 -29.15
C ALA A 65 5.01 -23.96 -29.93
N TYR A 66 3.85 -23.59 -30.48
CA TYR A 66 3.06 -24.49 -31.33
C TYR A 66 3.86 -24.96 -32.56
N PHE A 67 4.52 -24.05 -33.29
CA PHE A 67 5.30 -24.46 -34.46
C PHE A 67 6.49 -25.35 -34.11
N ARG A 68 7.11 -25.15 -32.94
CA ARG A 68 8.16 -26.06 -32.44
C ARG A 68 7.58 -27.45 -32.14
N GLU A 69 6.43 -27.54 -31.50
CA GLU A 69 5.76 -28.82 -31.20
C GLU A 69 5.37 -29.58 -32.47
N GLN A 70 5.11 -28.86 -33.56
CA GLN A 70 4.87 -29.41 -34.90
C GLN A 70 6.15 -29.71 -35.70
N GLY A 71 7.34 -29.55 -35.10
CA GLY A 71 8.64 -29.77 -35.75
C GLY A 71 9.02 -28.72 -36.80
N ALA A 72 8.37 -27.56 -36.79
CA ALA A 72 8.63 -26.44 -37.70
C ALA A 72 9.57 -25.41 -37.07
N ASP A 73 10.77 -25.85 -36.66
CA ASP A 73 11.71 -25.09 -35.84
C ASP A 73 12.12 -23.75 -36.44
N GLN A 74 12.30 -23.65 -37.76
CA GLN A 74 12.63 -22.36 -38.39
C GLN A 74 11.53 -21.30 -38.22
N ARG A 75 10.25 -21.71 -38.24
CA ARG A 75 9.13 -20.80 -38.02
C ARG A 75 9.00 -20.42 -36.55
N ALA A 76 9.25 -21.37 -35.66
CA ALA A 76 9.33 -21.12 -34.22
C ALA A 76 10.43 -20.11 -33.88
N ILE A 77 11.63 -20.26 -34.47
CA ILE A 77 12.75 -19.33 -34.31
C ILE A 77 12.35 -17.91 -34.71
N VAL A 78 11.68 -17.74 -35.86
CA VAL A 78 11.24 -16.43 -36.32
C VAL A 78 10.26 -15.78 -35.33
N LEU A 79 9.28 -16.55 -34.85
CA LEU A 79 8.27 -16.06 -33.92
C LEU A 79 8.84 -15.71 -32.55
N PHE A 80 9.77 -16.52 -32.02
CA PHE A 80 10.45 -16.20 -30.77
C PHE A 80 11.40 -15.00 -30.91
N ARG A 81 12.08 -14.82 -32.06
CA ARG A 81 12.87 -13.62 -32.35
C ARG A 81 12.01 -12.36 -32.42
N ALA A 82 10.84 -12.45 -33.06
CA ALA A 82 9.87 -11.35 -33.13
C ALA A 82 9.33 -11.02 -31.72
N ALA A 83 8.93 -12.03 -30.94
CA ALA A 83 8.45 -11.85 -29.56
C ALA A 83 9.50 -11.19 -28.65
N TYR A 84 10.77 -11.61 -28.77
CA TYR A 84 11.89 -11.02 -28.05
C TYR A 84 12.14 -9.58 -28.48
N SER A 85 12.16 -9.32 -29.80
CA SER A 85 12.42 -7.99 -30.38
C SER A 85 11.32 -6.98 -30.04
N VAL A 86 10.05 -7.39 -29.96
CA VAL A 86 8.94 -6.54 -29.49
C VAL A 86 9.15 -6.12 -28.03
N LEU A 87 9.61 -7.04 -27.18
CA LEU A 87 9.84 -6.75 -25.76
C LEU A 87 11.10 -5.90 -25.54
N SER A 88 12.20 -6.21 -26.22
CA SER A 88 13.46 -5.46 -26.09
C SER A 88 13.44 -4.13 -26.82
N GLY A 89 12.73 -4.03 -27.95
CA GLY A 89 12.62 -2.82 -28.76
C GLY A 89 11.81 -1.70 -28.12
N SER A 90 10.85 -2.06 -27.26
CA SER A 90 10.05 -1.09 -26.46
C SER A 90 10.86 -0.43 -25.34
N TYR A 91 12.01 -1.00 -24.94
CA TYR A 91 12.85 -0.46 -23.86
C TYR A 91 14.36 -0.57 -24.17
N PRO A 92 14.89 0.24 -25.10
CA PRO A 92 16.30 0.16 -25.50
C PRO A 92 17.31 0.56 -24.41
N SER A 93 16.88 1.31 -23.39
CA SER A 93 17.77 1.93 -22.39
C SER A 93 17.11 2.18 -21.02
N GLY A 94 16.12 1.39 -20.63
CA GLY A 94 15.41 1.53 -19.34
C GLY A 94 15.12 0.20 -18.65
N ASP A 95 14.79 0.26 -17.36
CA ASP A 95 14.38 -0.90 -16.56
C ASP A 95 13.06 -1.48 -17.11
N MET A 96 13.19 -2.54 -17.90
CA MET A 96 12.05 -3.29 -18.45
C MET A 96 11.17 -3.81 -17.30
N PRO A 97 9.84 -3.61 -17.32
CA PRO A 97 8.94 -4.14 -16.31
C PRO A 97 9.16 -5.65 -16.10
N ALA A 98 9.11 -6.11 -14.86
CA ALA A 98 9.50 -7.49 -14.51
C ALA A 98 8.72 -8.56 -15.31
N HIS A 99 7.45 -8.32 -15.63
CA HIS A 99 6.63 -9.21 -16.44
C HIS A 99 7.11 -9.30 -17.91
N MET A 100 7.57 -8.19 -18.50
CA MET A 100 8.17 -8.17 -19.84
C MET A 100 9.55 -8.81 -19.86
N PHE A 101 10.34 -8.62 -18.80
CA PHE A 101 11.65 -9.25 -18.66
C PHE A 101 11.54 -10.78 -18.51
N LYS A 102 10.54 -11.27 -17.78
CA LYS A 102 10.22 -12.70 -17.70
C LYS A 102 9.78 -13.24 -19.07
N ALA A 103 8.92 -12.51 -19.80
CA ALA A 103 8.47 -12.90 -21.14
C ALA A 103 9.61 -12.92 -22.17
N SER A 104 10.56 -11.98 -22.09
CA SER A 104 11.71 -11.95 -22.99
C SER A 104 12.67 -13.09 -22.68
N LYS A 105 12.89 -13.40 -21.39
CA LYS A 105 13.61 -14.61 -20.97
C LYS A 105 12.97 -15.90 -21.49
N PHE A 106 11.63 -15.97 -21.53
CA PHE A 106 10.94 -17.10 -22.13
C PHE A 106 11.25 -17.22 -23.63
N SER A 107 11.11 -16.15 -24.41
CA SER A 107 11.46 -16.15 -25.84
C SER A 107 12.92 -16.58 -26.05
N PHE A 108 13.82 -16.04 -25.23
CA PHE A 108 15.25 -16.33 -25.28
C PHE A 108 15.57 -17.80 -24.95
N ALA A 109 14.99 -18.35 -23.88
CA ALA A 109 15.18 -19.75 -23.50
C ALA A 109 14.74 -20.71 -24.62
N ASN A 110 13.64 -20.40 -25.31
CA ASN A 110 13.16 -21.20 -26.44
C ASN A 110 14.03 -21.05 -27.70
N LEU A 111 14.59 -19.86 -27.95
CA LEU A 111 15.58 -19.66 -29.02
C LEU A 111 16.85 -20.48 -28.78
N ARG A 112 17.35 -20.47 -27.54
CA ARG A 112 18.51 -21.27 -27.13
C ARG A 112 18.26 -22.76 -27.27
N ALA A 113 17.07 -23.22 -26.90
CA ALA A 113 16.66 -24.62 -27.08
C ALA A 113 16.60 -25.05 -28.56
N LEU A 114 16.40 -24.09 -29.47
CA LEU A 114 16.40 -24.29 -30.92
C LEU A 114 17.78 -24.03 -31.57
N GLY A 115 18.84 -23.89 -30.77
CA GLY A 115 20.21 -23.72 -31.23
C GLY A 115 20.57 -22.32 -31.72
N VAL A 116 19.80 -21.29 -31.36
CA VAL A 116 20.11 -19.88 -31.65
C VAL A 116 20.89 -19.29 -30.48
N ASP A 117 22.11 -18.82 -30.75
CA ASP A 117 23.00 -18.26 -29.72
C ASP A 117 22.68 -16.78 -29.43
N GLU A 118 23.06 -16.28 -28.26
CA GLU A 118 22.72 -14.93 -27.78
C GLU A 118 23.25 -13.81 -28.69
N THR A 119 24.39 -14.04 -29.32
CA THR A 119 25.02 -13.12 -30.28
C THR A 119 24.33 -13.08 -31.65
N ASP A 120 23.50 -14.08 -31.96
CA ASP A 120 22.75 -14.16 -33.22
C ASP A 120 21.32 -13.58 -33.10
N ILE A 121 20.96 -13.09 -31.92
CA ILE A 121 19.71 -12.38 -31.68
C ILE A 121 19.96 -10.90 -31.96
N VAL A 122 20.08 -10.58 -33.25
CA VAL A 122 20.04 -9.19 -33.70
C VAL A 122 18.62 -8.68 -33.44
N VAL A 123 18.49 -7.55 -32.72
CA VAL A 123 17.22 -6.80 -32.69
C VAL A 123 16.89 -6.49 -34.15
N LEU A 124 15.88 -7.16 -34.68
CA LEU A 124 15.59 -7.06 -36.11
C LEU A 124 15.09 -5.64 -36.40
N ASP A 125 15.87 -4.87 -37.16
CA ASP A 125 15.52 -3.52 -37.63
C ASP A 125 14.34 -3.54 -38.63
N GLU A 126 14.04 -4.73 -39.18
CA GLU A 126 12.83 -4.99 -39.94
C GLU A 126 12.32 -6.40 -39.61
N PRO A 127 11.01 -6.60 -39.44
CA PRO A 127 10.46 -7.91 -39.17
C PRO A 127 10.72 -8.85 -40.37
N PRO A 128 11.18 -10.08 -40.14
CA PRO A 128 11.55 -10.98 -41.21
C PRO A 128 10.29 -11.39 -41.98
N ILE A 129 10.35 -11.29 -43.31
CA ILE A 129 9.25 -11.71 -44.18
C ILE A 129 9.15 -13.24 -44.10
N VAL A 130 8.09 -13.75 -43.48
CA VAL A 130 7.82 -15.18 -43.43
C VAL A 130 7.13 -15.57 -44.74
N GLU A 131 7.91 -15.71 -45.82
CA GLU A 131 7.35 -15.94 -47.17
C GLU A 131 6.67 -17.30 -47.35
N ASP A 132 6.80 -18.24 -46.41
CA ASP A 132 6.19 -19.57 -46.52
C ASP A 132 5.75 -20.10 -45.16
N ALA A 133 4.94 -19.37 -44.40
CA ALA A 133 4.19 -20.00 -43.31
C ALA A 133 2.90 -20.64 -43.85
N PRO A 134 2.42 -21.77 -43.29
CA PRO A 134 1.33 -22.54 -43.85
C PRO A 134 0.02 -21.90 -43.40
N TRP A 135 -0.14 -20.60 -43.67
CA TRP A 135 -1.34 -19.86 -43.31
C TRP A 135 -2.54 -20.35 -44.11
N SER A 136 -2.30 -20.85 -45.32
CA SER A 136 -3.27 -21.63 -46.11
C SER A 136 -3.75 -22.88 -45.38
N ARG A 137 -2.94 -23.52 -44.54
CA ARG A 137 -3.33 -24.69 -43.74
C ARG A 137 -4.19 -24.29 -42.54
N LEU A 138 -4.00 -23.08 -42.00
CA LEU A 138 -4.85 -22.51 -40.96
C LEU A 138 -6.21 -22.10 -41.56
N ASP A 139 -6.21 -21.49 -42.75
CA ASP A 139 -7.40 -21.23 -43.58
C ASP A 139 -8.12 -22.53 -43.98
N GLU A 140 -7.39 -23.58 -44.35
CA GLU A 140 -7.92 -24.88 -44.75
C GLU A 140 -8.45 -25.70 -43.55
N ILE A 141 -7.80 -25.64 -42.39
CA ILE A 141 -8.29 -26.22 -41.13
C ILE A 141 -9.56 -25.48 -40.65
N LEU A 142 -9.58 -24.14 -40.75
CA LEU A 142 -10.77 -23.32 -40.47
C LEU A 142 -11.90 -23.61 -41.47
N SER A 143 -11.58 -23.86 -42.74
CA SER A 143 -12.56 -24.13 -43.82
C SER A 143 -13.07 -25.58 -43.85
N GLN A 144 -12.25 -26.58 -43.50
CA GLN A 144 -12.64 -27.99 -43.49
C GLN A 144 -13.55 -28.35 -42.29
N TYR A 145 -13.36 -27.70 -41.14
CA TYR A 145 -14.27 -27.85 -39.99
C TYR A 145 -15.60 -27.09 -40.15
N LEU A 146 -15.70 -26.16 -41.10
CA LEU A 146 -16.94 -25.47 -41.47
C LEU A 146 -17.82 -26.27 -42.46
N ARG A 147 -17.39 -27.46 -42.92
CA ARG A 147 -18.12 -28.24 -43.94
C ARG A 147 -18.52 -29.67 -43.55
N THR A 148 -18.23 -30.16 -42.35
CA THR A 148 -18.58 -31.53 -41.95
C THR A 148 -19.39 -31.57 -40.66
N ASP A 149 -20.68 -31.18 -40.78
CA ASP A 149 -21.77 -31.90 -40.11
C ASP A 149 -23.17 -31.55 -40.69
N THR A 150 -23.26 -31.46 -42.01
CA THR A 150 -24.55 -31.52 -42.70
C THR A 150 -24.50 -32.60 -43.76
N THR A 151 -24.91 -33.83 -43.40
CA THR A 151 -25.80 -34.72 -44.17
C THR A 151 -25.82 -36.12 -43.56
N GLY A 152 -27.01 -36.61 -43.14
CA GLY A 152 -27.11 -37.97 -42.59
C GLY A 152 -28.46 -38.52 -42.09
N GLY A 153 -29.64 -37.97 -42.44
CA GLY A 153 -30.98 -38.63 -42.29
C GLY A 153 -31.49 -38.87 -40.85
N VAL A 154 -32.78 -38.88 -40.50
CA VAL A 154 -34.07 -38.88 -41.21
C VAL A 154 -35.07 -38.13 -40.32
N ALA A 155 -35.98 -37.41 -40.97
CA ALA A 155 -37.03 -36.59 -40.38
C ALA A 155 -38.02 -37.35 -39.46
N VAL A 156 -38.46 -36.66 -38.41
CA VAL A 156 -39.89 -36.63 -38.07
C VAL A 156 -40.33 -35.17 -38.11
N ASP A 157 -41.39 -34.97 -38.85
CA ASP A 157 -41.99 -33.73 -39.33
C ASP A 157 -42.83 -33.07 -38.23
N GLU A 158 -42.53 -31.83 -37.85
CA GLU A 158 -43.52 -30.92 -37.24
C GLU A 158 -43.36 -29.53 -37.85
N SER A 159 -43.98 -29.39 -39.01
CA SER A 159 -44.27 -28.14 -39.70
C SER A 159 -45.20 -27.23 -38.89
N VAL A 160 -44.73 -26.62 -37.80
CA VAL A 160 -45.28 -25.38 -37.24
C VAL A 160 -44.14 -24.61 -36.57
N ALA A 161 -43.96 -23.34 -36.94
CA ALA A 161 -43.01 -22.36 -36.38
C ALA A 161 -41.67 -22.14 -37.12
N THR A 162 -41.70 -22.06 -38.44
CA THR A 162 -40.79 -21.15 -39.17
C THR A 162 -41.44 -19.77 -39.30
N ASP A 163 -41.19 -18.90 -38.31
CA ASP A 163 -40.96 -17.47 -38.52
C ASP A 163 -40.62 -16.80 -37.19
N ARG A 164 -39.31 -16.70 -36.90
CA ARG A 164 -38.63 -15.72 -36.03
C ARG A 164 -37.19 -16.17 -35.77
N ARG A 165 -36.30 -15.95 -36.75
CA ARG A 165 -34.95 -15.46 -36.46
C ARG A 165 -35.01 -13.95 -36.71
N PRO A 166 -34.77 -13.11 -35.69
CA PRO A 166 -33.47 -12.41 -35.65
C PRO A 166 -32.97 -12.08 -34.21
N ALA A 167 -31.75 -11.54 -34.11
CA ALA A 167 -31.21 -10.76 -32.97
C ALA A 167 -30.47 -11.49 -31.80
N ALA A 168 -29.50 -12.36 -32.08
CA ALA A 168 -28.56 -12.86 -31.05
C ALA A 168 -27.10 -12.35 -31.23
N GLU A 169 -26.92 -11.27 -31.98
CA GLU A 169 -25.68 -10.48 -32.00
C GLU A 169 -25.93 -9.21 -31.16
N ALA A 170 -25.13 -9.04 -30.09
CA ALA A 170 -25.11 -7.89 -29.18
C ALA A 170 -26.44 -7.57 -28.46
N MET A 171 -26.90 -8.45 -27.56
CA MET A 171 -27.73 -7.96 -26.45
C MET A 171 -26.82 -7.39 -25.37
N ASP A 172 -26.83 -6.07 -25.24
CA ASP A 172 -26.42 -5.39 -24.01
C ASP A 172 -27.19 -6.02 -22.81
N ALA A 173 -26.52 -6.19 -21.67
CA ALA A 173 -27.13 -6.81 -20.49
C ALA A 173 -28.41 -6.08 -20.08
N GLY A 174 -28.45 -4.75 -20.25
CA GLY A 174 -29.64 -3.94 -20.06
C GLY A 174 -30.77 -4.27 -21.03
N THR A 175 -30.46 -4.54 -22.30
CA THR A 175 -31.46 -4.93 -23.32
C THR A 175 -32.04 -6.32 -23.06
N PHE A 176 -31.23 -7.28 -22.61
CA PHE A 176 -31.72 -8.62 -22.25
C PHE A 176 -32.55 -8.61 -20.99
N LEU A 177 -32.07 -7.94 -19.95
CA LEU A 177 -32.85 -7.74 -18.75
C LEU A 177 -34.17 -7.09 -19.13
N ARG A 178 -34.21 -5.91 -19.77
CA ARG A 178 -35.49 -5.28 -20.22
C ARG A 178 -36.42 -6.23 -20.99
N GLY A 179 -35.87 -7.08 -21.86
CA GLY A 179 -36.64 -8.07 -22.63
C GLY A 179 -37.24 -9.22 -21.81
N LEU A 180 -36.64 -9.58 -20.66
CA LEU A 180 -37.18 -10.59 -19.74
C LEU A 180 -38.41 -10.09 -18.95
N PHE A 181 -38.68 -8.78 -18.95
CA PHE A 181 -39.62 -8.15 -18.01
C PHE A 181 -40.74 -7.29 -18.65
N PRO A 182 -41.45 -7.75 -19.70
CA PRO A 182 -42.49 -6.94 -20.36
C PRO A 182 -43.81 -6.80 -19.56
N SER A 183 -43.98 -7.49 -18.42
CA SER A 183 -45.23 -7.59 -17.63
C SER A 183 -45.16 -6.96 -16.23
N TRP A 184 -44.16 -6.12 -16.00
CA TRP A 184 -43.79 -5.54 -14.71
C TRP A 184 -44.76 -4.41 -14.28
N SER A 185 -45.24 -4.44 -13.03
CA SER A 185 -46.26 -3.48 -12.57
C SER A 185 -45.63 -2.10 -12.32
N THR A 186 -46.30 -1.00 -12.65
CA THR A 186 -45.78 0.36 -12.33
C THR A 186 -45.94 0.74 -10.86
N THR A 187 -46.51 -0.15 -10.04
CA THR A 187 -46.97 0.17 -8.68
C THR A 187 -45.95 -0.08 -7.58
N GLU A 188 -44.99 -0.99 -7.76
CA GLU A 188 -43.91 -1.24 -6.78
C GLU A 188 -42.53 -0.95 -7.37
N PRO A 189 -41.82 0.10 -6.90
CA PRO A 189 -40.52 0.48 -7.46
C PRO A 189 -39.46 -0.58 -7.16
N VAL A 190 -38.66 -0.94 -8.16
CA VAL A 190 -37.46 -1.79 -8.02
C VAL A 190 -36.47 -1.22 -7.00
N ALA A 191 -36.46 0.10 -6.82
CA ALA A 191 -35.72 0.78 -5.77
C ALA A 191 -36.04 0.26 -4.35
N ARG A 192 -37.29 -0.13 -4.08
CA ARG A 192 -37.68 -0.72 -2.78
C ARG A 192 -37.02 -2.08 -2.56
N VAL A 193 -37.07 -2.95 -3.58
CA VAL A 193 -36.51 -4.31 -3.49
C VAL A 193 -34.99 -4.25 -3.42
N LEU A 194 -34.37 -3.35 -4.20
CA LEU A 194 -32.94 -3.08 -4.10
C LEU A 194 -32.56 -2.59 -2.70
N ALA A 195 -33.33 -1.67 -2.11
CA ALA A 195 -33.08 -1.22 -0.73
C ALA A 195 -33.21 -2.39 0.28
N SER A 196 -34.15 -3.31 0.07
CA SER A 196 -34.31 -4.51 0.91
C SER A 196 -33.17 -5.51 0.73
N LEU A 197 -32.75 -5.79 -0.51
CA LEU A 197 -31.59 -6.65 -0.80
C LEU A 197 -30.32 -6.03 -0.21
N LYS A 198 -30.12 -4.72 -0.36
CA LYS A 198 -29.02 -3.98 0.28
C LYS A 198 -29.05 -4.13 1.79
N ALA A 199 -30.22 -3.99 2.43
CA ALA A 199 -30.34 -4.21 3.86
C ALA A 199 -29.99 -5.65 4.25
N TYR A 200 -30.39 -6.65 3.45
CA TYR A 200 -30.01 -8.04 3.66
C TYR A 200 -28.50 -8.26 3.53
N VAL A 201 -27.88 -7.76 2.46
CA VAL A 201 -26.43 -7.81 2.23
C VAL A 201 -25.68 -7.09 3.36
N ASN A 202 -26.18 -5.94 3.82
CA ASN A 202 -25.68 -5.22 5.00
C ASN A 202 -25.80 -6.03 6.29
N ILE A 203 -26.84 -6.84 6.48
CA ILE A 203 -26.93 -7.73 7.65
C ILE A 203 -25.91 -8.87 7.52
N GLU A 204 -25.82 -9.48 6.33
CA GLU A 204 -24.96 -10.62 6.07
C GLU A 204 -23.47 -10.27 6.11
N LEU A 205 -23.06 -9.10 5.61
CA LEU A 205 -21.66 -8.67 5.52
C LEU A 205 -21.31 -7.44 6.38
N GLY A 206 -22.27 -6.61 6.80
CA GLY A 206 -21.98 -5.33 7.47
C GLY A 206 -21.28 -5.45 8.83
N ARG A 207 -21.31 -6.62 9.49
CA ARG A 207 -20.49 -6.84 10.70
C ARG A 207 -18.97 -6.93 10.45
N SER A 208 -18.53 -7.04 9.19
CA SER A 208 -17.11 -7.14 8.80
C SER A 208 -16.62 -5.97 7.96
N GLY A 209 -17.40 -4.89 7.84
CA GLY A 209 -16.96 -3.67 7.13
C GLY A 209 -16.78 -3.79 5.63
N ILE A 210 -16.94 -4.98 5.06
CA ILE A 210 -16.72 -5.26 3.63
C ILE A 210 -17.57 -4.35 2.73
N ILE A 211 -18.79 -4.01 3.15
CA ILE A 211 -19.70 -3.15 2.36
C ILE A 211 -19.32 -1.67 2.43
N GLU A 212 -18.48 -1.28 3.36
CA GLU A 212 -18.01 0.11 3.47
C GLU A 212 -16.72 0.34 2.65
N ARG A 213 -16.25 -0.69 1.94
CA ARG A 213 -15.00 -0.73 1.16
C ARG A 213 -15.27 -0.89 -0.34
N ASP A 214 -14.25 -1.26 -1.11
CA ASP A 214 -14.28 -1.33 -2.57
C ASP A 214 -15.39 -2.24 -3.12
N LEU A 215 -15.60 -3.41 -2.50
CA LEU A 215 -16.69 -4.31 -2.90
C LEU A 215 -18.06 -3.66 -2.73
N GLY A 216 -18.24 -2.90 -1.64
CA GLY A 216 -19.47 -2.16 -1.39
C GLY A 216 -19.70 -1.03 -2.37
N GLN A 217 -18.66 -0.28 -2.73
CA GLN A 217 -18.74 0.77 -3.74
C GLN A 217 -19.14 0.19 -5.11
N LEU A 218 -18.52 -0.91 -5.52
CA LEU A 218 -18.84 -1.60 -6.76
C LEU A 218 -20.27 -2.17 -6.74
N PHE A 219 -20.69 -2.77 -5.63
CA PHE A 219 -22.05 -3.28 -5.45
C PHE A 219 -23.09 -2.15 -5.53
N GLU A 220 -22.80 -0.99 -4.95
CA GLU A 220 -23.66 0.19 -5.02
C GLU A 220 -23.76 0.75 -6.44
N GLU A 221 -22.66 0.76 -7.19
CA GLU A 221 -22.65 1.13 -8.61
C GLU A 221 -23.48 0.17 -9.44
N ASP A 222 -23.27 -1.14 -9.29
CA ASP A 222 -24.05 -2.15 -10.01
C ASP A 222 -25.54 -2.10 -9.64
N CYS A 223 -25.88 -1.80 -8.38
CA CYS A 223 -27.27 -1.56 -7.97
C CYS A 223 -27.87 -0.34 -8.66
N ARG A 224 -27.10 0.74 -8.85
CA ARG A 224 -27.54 1.93 -9.59
C ARG A 224 -27.76 1.62 -11.08
N VAL A 225 -26.86 0.86 -11.68
CA VAL A 225 -27.01 0.36 -13.07
C VAL A 225 -28.24 -0.51 -13.19
N LEU A 226 -28.47 -1.43 -12.24
CA LEU A 226 -29.64 -2.29 -12.25
C LEU A 226 -30.92 -1.46 -12.07
N ALA A 227 -30.95 -0.48 -11.18
CA ALA A 227 -32.09 0.41 -10.99
C ALA A 227 -32.44 1.18 -12.27
N SER A 228 -31.45 1.69 -13.02
CA SER A 228 -31.69 2.42 -14.28
C SER A 228 -32.17 1.53 -15.43
N ILE A 229 -31.79 0.25 -15.41
CA ILE A 229 -32.34 -0.75 -16.35
C ILE A 229 -33.86 -0.90 -16.13
N PHE A 230 -34.33 -0.73 -14.89
CA PHE A 230 -35.70 -0.93 -14.45
C PHE A 230 -36.49 0.35 -14.11
N GLU A 231 -35.98 1.53 -14.46
CA GLU A 231 -36.59 2.82 -14.07
C GLU A 231 -38.06 2.95 -14.47
N GLU A 232 -38.44 2.35 -15.60
CA GLU A 232 -39.79 2.38 -16.18
C GLU A 232 -40.64 1.14 -15.85
N SER A 233 -40.12 0.16 -15.10
CA SER A 233 -40.73 -1.15 -14.85
C SER A 233 -40.62 -1.53 -13.38
N GLY A 234 -41.74 -1.66 -12.65
CA GLY A 234 -41.73 -2.12 -11.25
C GLY A 234 -41.82 -3.64 -11.13
N VAL A 235 -41.81 -4.20 -9.92
CA VAL A 235 -41.66 -5.66 -9.73
C VAL A 235 -42.83 -6.46 -10.32
N ALA A 236 -42.56 -7.66 -10.85
CA ALA A 236 -43.61 -8.56 -11.34
C ALA A 236 -44.60 -8.92 -10.23
N ALA A 237 -45.89 -8.65 -10.46
CA ALA A 237 -46.96 -8.92 -9.50
C ALA A 237 -47.30 -10.42 -9.34
N ARG A 238 -46.81 -11.29 -10.23
CA ARG A 238 -47.10 -12.73 -10.23
C ARG A 238 -45.84 -13.55 -9.94
N ARG A 239 -45.95 -14.44 -8.96
CA ARG A 239 -44.89 -15.38 -8.55
C ARG A 239 -44.32 -16.22 -9.69
N VAL A 240 -45.15 -16.71 -10.62
CA VAL A 240 -44.70 -17.55 -11.74
C VAL A 240 -43.75 -16.77 -12.66
N ASP A 241 -44.03 -15.49 -12.88
CA ASP A 241 -43.22 -14.63 -13.75
C ASP A 241 -41.86 -14.33 -13.08
N LEU A 242 -41.85 -14.11 -11.76
CA LEU A 242 -40.62 -13.98 -10.97
C LEU A 242 -39.76 -15.25 -11.02
N VAL A 243 -40.36 -16.44 -10.91
CA VAL A 243 -39.63 -17.73 -10.99
C VAL A 243 -39.00 -17.92 -12.37
N ASN A 244 -39.75 -17.66 -13.44
CA ASN A 244 -39.23 -17.79 -14.80
C ASN A 244 -38.08 -16.82 -15.06
N ALA A 245 -38.26 -15.55 -14.70
CA ALA A 245 -37.24 -14.54 -14.91
C ALA A 245 -35.97 -14.79 -14.08
N THR A 246 -36.12 -15.31 -12.85
CA THR A 246 -34.98 -15.76 -12.03
C THR A 246 -34.19 -16.87 -12.73
N ARG A 247 -34.88 -17.88 -13.28
CA ARG A 247 -34.24 -19.00 -13.99
C ARG A 247 -33.54 -18.53 -15.25
N GLU A 248 -34.16 -17.63 -16.02
CA GLU A 248 -33.60 -17.09 -17.26
C GLU A 248 -32.40 -16.18 -17.00
N SER A 249 -32.48 -15.33 -15.97
CA SER A 249 -31.37 -14.48 -15.52
C SER A 249 -30.16 -15.32 -15.09
N ARG A 250 -30.38 -16.36 -14.27
CA ARG A 250 -29.31 -17.28 -13.85
C ARG A 250 -28.75 -18.10 -15.01
N ALA A 251 -29.62 -18.61 -15.89
CA ALA A 251 -29.18 -19.33 -17.08
C ALA A 251 -28.32 -18.45 -17.99
N MET A 252 -28.66 -17.17 -18.10
CA MET A 252 -27.85 -16.20 -18.83
C MET A 252 -26.52 -15.92 -18.14
N ALA A 253 -26.50 -15.80 -16.80
CA ALA A 253 -25.26 -15.65 -16.04
C ALA A 253 -24.29 -16.81 -16.29
N PHE A 254 -24.79 -18.05 -16.35
CA PHE A 254 -23.97 -19.21 -16.74
C PHE A 254 -23.56 -19.18 -18.23
N LYS A 255 -24.47 -18.78 -19.12
CA LYS A 255 -24.22 -18.75 -20.58
C LYS A 255 -23.19 -17.71 -20.99
N VAL A 256 -23.18 -16.56 -20.32
CA VAL A 256 -22.24 -15.45 -20.58
C VAL A 256 -20.83 -15.78 -20.06
N GLY A 257 -20.70 -16.77 -19.17
CA GLY A 257 -19.44 -17.15 -18.53
C GLY A 257 -19.12 -16.27 -17.32
N GLY A 258 -17.88 -16.30 -16.81
CA GLY A 258 -17.47 -15.41 -15.72
C GLY A 258 -17.16 -13.99 -16.20
N GLY A 259 -17.14 -13.02 -15.27
CA GLY A 259 -16.67 -11.64 -15.50
C GLY A 259 -17.77 -10.57 -15.48
N ASP A 260 -17.44 -9.33 -15.85
CA ASP A 260 -18.29 -8.14 -15.62
C ASP A 260 -19.68 -8.23 -16.25
N ARG A 261 -19.78 -8.86 -17.42
CA ARG A 261 -21.07 -9.02 -18.11
C ARG A 261 -22.00 -9.99 -17.39
N ALA A 262 -21.47 -11.02 -16.75
CA ALA A 262 -22.25 -11.99 -16.00
C ALA A 262 -22.62 -11.50 -14.60
N ARG A 263 -21.82 -10.58 -14.05
CA ARG A 263 -22.03 -9.95 -12.75
C ARG A 263 -23.42 -9.34 -12.60
N LEU A 264 -23.87 -8.54 -13.57
CA LEU A 264 -25.21 -7.94 -13.54
C LEU A 264 -26.34 -8.97 -13.61
N PHE A 265 -26.17 -10.08 -14.34
CA PHE A 265 -27.16 -11.14 -14.37
C PHE A 265 -27.25 -11.90 -13.04
N TRP A 266 -26.12 -12.16 -12.37
CA TRP A 266 -26.13 -12.71 -11.02
C TRP A 266 -26.81 -11.79 -10.02
N LEU A 267 -26.53 -10.48 -10.06
CA LEU A 267 -27.17 -9.50 -9.19
C LEU A 267 -28.68 -9.41 -9.44
N ALA A 268 -29.11 -9.41 -10.71
CA ALA A 268 -30.51 -9.47 -11.07
C ALA A 268 -31.19 -10.74 -10.55
N SER A 269 -30.52 -11.90 -10.66
CA SER A 269 -31.04 -13.17 -10.11
C SER A 269 -31.19 -13.12 -8.59
N ALA A 270 -30.20 -12.56 -7.88
CA ALA A 270 -30.24 -12.36 -6.43
C ALA A 270 -31.43 -11.47 -6.02
N LEU A 271 -31.65 -10.37 -6.73
CA LEU A 271 -32.76 -9.45 -6.50
C LEU A 271 -34.12 -10.14 -6.64
N LEU A 272 -34.30 -10.93 -7.70
CA LEU A 272 -35.57 -11.63 -7.96
C LEU A 272 -35.81 -12.76 -6.97
N ASN A 273 -34.77 -13.51 -6.59
CA ASN A 273 -34.88 -14.52 -5.55
C ASN A 273 -35.18 -13.92 -4.18
N HIS A 274 -34.65 -12.73 -3.89
CA HIS A 274 -34.93 -12.01 -2.66
C HIS A 274 -36.40 -11.60 -2.60
N GLU A 275 -36.95 -11.06 -3.68
CA GLU A 275 -38.38 -10.74 -3.73
C GLU A 275 -39.26 -11.98 -3.61
N LEU A 276 -38.91 -13.07 -4.29
CA LEU A 276 -39.63 -14.35 -4.16
C LEU A 276 -39.60 -14.92 -2.73
N TRP A 277 -38.56 -14.61 -1.97
CA TRP A 277 -38.45 -15.01 -0.58
C TRP A 277 -39.33 -14.13 0.33
N GLN A 278 -39.41 -12.82 0.05
CA GLN A 278 -40.15 -11.86 0.87
C GLN A 278 -41.66 -11.79 0.56
N CYS A 279 -42.14 -12.41 -0.51
CA CYS A 279 -43.57 -12.40 -0.83
C CYS A 279 -44.43 -13.22 0.15
N GLU A 280 -45.73 -12.91 0.25
CA GLU A 280 -46.67 -13.48 1.24
C GLU A 280 -46.83 -15.02 1.13
N ASP A 281 -46.64 -15.57 -0.08
CA ASP A 281 -46.57 -17.02 -0.39
C ASP A 281 -45.13 -17.49 -0.70
N GLY A 282 -44.13 -16.78 -0.18
CA GLY A 282 -42.72 -16.97 -0.45
C GLY A 282 -42.21 -18.35 -0.04
N LEU A 283 -41.26 -18.89 -0.80
CA LEU A 283 -40.59 -20.14 -0.44
C LEU A 283 -39.36 -19.84 0.41
N ALA A 284 -39.35 -20.29 1.66
CA ALA A 284 -38.17 -20.18 2.53
C ALA A 284 -36.91 -20.82 1.91
N THR A 285 -37.07 -21.76 0.96
CA THR A 285 -35.98 -22.36 0.19
C THR A 285 -35.27 -21.38 -0.76
N ASN A 286 -35.78 -20.17 -0.94
CA ASN A 286 -35.18 -19.15 -1.80
C ASN A 286 -34.14 -18.30 -1.08
N GLN A 287 -34.14 -18.22 0.26
CA GLN A 287 -33.06 -17.55 0.99
C GLN A 287 -31.66 -18.13 0.64
N PRO A 288 -31.46 -19.46 0.65
CA PRO A 288 -30.21 -20.05 0.14
C PRO A 288 -29.92 -19.71 -1.33
N GLN A 289 -30.95 -19.50 -2.16
CA GLN A 289 -30.75 -19.14 -3.56
C GLN A 289 -30.21 -17.71 -3.73
N VAL A 290 -30.67 -16.78 -2.91
CA VAL A 290 -30.11 -15.41 -2.85
C VAL A 290 -28.62 -15.49 -2.51
N GLN A 291 -28.23 -16.30 -1.51
CA GLN A 291 -26.83 -16.48 -1.14
C GLN A 291 -26.00 -17.07 -2.30
N ILE A 292 -26.53 -18.07 -3.02
CA ILE A 292 -25.86 -18.65 -4.20
C ILE A 292 -25.66 -17.63 -5.30
N ASP A 293 -26.66 -16.79 -5.59
CA ASP A 293 -26.55 -15.76 -6.62
C ASP A 293 -25.54 -14.67 -6.24
N LEU A 294 -25.51 -14.29 -4.96
CA LEU A 294 -24.49 -13.37 -4.44
C LEU A 294 -23.08 -13.98 -4.53
N LEU A 295 -22.92 -15.28 -4.26
CA LEU A 295 -21.64 -15.97 -4.48
C LEU A 295 -21.24 -15.93 -5.97
N GLY A 296 -22.20 -16.14 -6.88
CA GLY A 296 -21.95 -16.02 -8.32
C GLY A 296 -21.56 -14.60 -8.74
N TYR A 297 -22.22 -13.58 -8.20
CA TYR A 297 -21.89 -12.17 -8.39
C TYR A 297 -20.44 -11.86 -7.94
N ILE A 298 -20.08 -12.20 -6.70
CA ILE A 298 -18.74 -11.91 -6.16
C ILE A 298 -17.67 -12.73 -6.89
N SER A 299 -17.98 -13.96 -7.30
CA SER A 299 -17.06 -14.76 -8.11
C SER A 299 -16.78 -14.13 -9.47
N CYS A 300 -17.76 -13.43 -10.06
CA CYS A 300 -17.52 -12.66 -11.28
C CYS A 300 -16.58 -11.48 -11.04
N VAL A 301 -16.70 -10.79 -9.91
CA VAL A 301 -15.76 -9.73 -9.49
C VAL A 301 -14.35 -10.31 -9.37
N LEU A 302 -14.17 -11.38 -8.61
CA LEU A 302 -12.87 -12.07 -8.50
C LEU A 302 -12.31 -12.42 -9.88
N ILE A 303 -13.12 -12.97 -10.79
CA ILE A 303 -12.68 -13.36 -12.13
C ILE A 303 -12.27 -12.15 -13.00
N SER A 304 -12.99 -11.04 -12.94
CA SER A 304 -12.69 -9.85 -13.74
C SER A 304 -11.42 -9.16 -13.29
N HIS A 305 -11.23 -9.03 -11.98
CA HIS A 305 -10.22 -8.16 -11.38
C HIS A 305 -8.94 -8.91 -10.96
N ARG A 306 -8.91 -10.25 -11.04
CA ARG A 306 -7.83 -11.12 -10.53
C ARG A 306 -6.38 -10.84 -10.98
N TYR A 307 -6.17 -9.96 -11.96
CA TYR A 307 -4.85 -9.58 -12.47
C TYR A 307 -4.64 -8.06 -12.51
N ASP A 308 -5.54 -7.30 -11.89
CA ASP A 308 -5.41 -5.85 -11.76
C ASP A 308 -4.81 -5.52 -10.39
N ASP A 309 -3.63 -4.90 -10.38
CA ASP A 309 -2.92 -4.54 -9.16
C ASP A 309 -3.66 -3.43 -8.39
N GLY A 310 -4.43 -2.58 -9.10
CA GLY A 310 -5.24 -1.53 -8.48
C GLY A 310 -6.46 -2.06 -7.73
N ASP A 311 -6.88 -3.29 -8.00
CA ASP A 311 -8.07 -3.92 -7.41
C ASP A 311 -7.73 -4.96 -6.33
N ARG A 312 -6.53 -4.87 -5.75
CA ARG A 312 -6.07 -5.85 -4.77
C ARG A 312 -6.98 -5.91 -3.53
N ASP A 313 -7.33 -4.76 -2.97
CA ASP A 313 -8.22 -4.69 -1.81
C ASP A 313 -9.63 -5.20 -2.15
N LEU A 314 -10.15 -4.85 -3.32
CA LEU A 314 -11.39 -5.41 -3.86
C LEU A 314 -11.36 -6.95 -3.93
N LEU A 315 -10.24 -7.55 -4.36
CA LEU A 315 -10.08 -9.02 -4.40
C LEU A 315 -10.06 -9.63 -3.00
N LEU A 316 -9.39 -9.00 -2.04
CA LEU A 316 -9.33 -9.47 -0.66
C LEU A 316 -10.70 -9.39 0.02
N ASP A 317 -11.41 -8.28 -0.14
CA ASP A 317 -12.79 -8.09 0.36
C ASP A 317 -13.75 -9.08 -0.28
N SER A 318 -13.62 -9.32 -1.59
CA SER A 318 -14.42 -10.31 -2.32
C SER A 318 -14.21 -11.72 -1.78
N ALA A 319 -12.97 -12.08 -1.46
CA ALA A 319 -12.69 -13.40 -0.91
C ALA A 319 -13.22 -13.57 0.53
N GLU A 320 -13.08 -12.56 1.39
CA GLU A 320 -13.68 -12.56 2.73
C GLU A 320 -15.21 -12.69 2.65
N ALA A 321 -15.85 -11.96 1.72
CA ALA A 321 -17.29 -12.03 1.50
C ALA A 321 -17.77 -13.41 1.03
N VAL A 322 -17.04 -14.05 0.11
CA VAL A 322 -17.34 -15.41 -0.36
C VAL A 322 -17.30 -16.41 0.80
N VAL A 323 -16.23 -16.40 1.60
CA VAL A 323 -16.08 -17.31 2.74
C VAL A 323 -17.21 -17.10 3.76
N ARG A 324 -17.56 -15.84 4.02
CA ARG A 324 -18.63 -15.49 4.96
C ARG A 324 -20.00 -15.97 4.48
N ILE A 325 -20.40 -15.65 3.25
CA ILE A 325 -21.70 -16.08 2.70
C ILE A 325 -21.76 -17.61 2.59
N ALA A 326 -20.70 -18.24 2.09
CA ALA A 326 -20.65 -19.68 1.92
C ALA A 326 -20.77 -20.43 3.26
N SER A 327 -20.21 -19.90 4.36
CA SER A 327 -20.33 -20.51 5.68
C SER A 327 -21.77 -20.60 6.21
N ASN A 328 -22.68 -19.77 5.70
CA ASN A 328 -24.11 -19.79 6.04
C ASN A 328 -24.93 -20.76 5.14
N VAL A 329 -24.34 -21.28 4.06
CA VAL A 329 -25.00 -22.23 3.15
C VAL A 329 -24.87 -23.65 3.70
N THR A 330 -25.97 -24.40 3.75
CA THR A 330 -25.94 -25.80 4.20
C THR A 330 -24.93 -26.64 3.43
N PRO A 331 -24.10 -27.49 4.09
CA PRO A 331 -23.07 -28.31 3.43
C PRO A 331 -23.60 -29.19 2.30
N VAL A 332 -24.84 -29.69 2.43
CA VAL A 332 -25.51 -30.50 1.38
C VAL A 332 -25.66 -29.72 0.08
N VAL A 333 -25.94 -28.41 0.17
CA VAL A 333 -26.11 -27.53 -0.99
C VAL A 333 -24.75 -27.22 -1.63
N LEU A 334 -23.73 -26.92 -0.82
CA LEU A 334 -22.36 -26.69 -1.31
C LEU A 334 -21.76 -27.93 -1.99
N GLY A 335 -21.94 -29.11 -1.40
CA GLY A 335 -21.43 -30.37 -1.95
C GLY A 335 -22.18 -30.86 -3.19
N ARG A 336 -23.43 -30.40 -3.40
CA ARG A 336 -24.24 -30.77 -4.58
C ARG A 336 -23.75 -30.09 -5.86
N PHE A 337 -23.17 -28.91 -5.77
CA PHE A 337 -22.82 -28.10 -6.93
C PHE A 337 -21.32 -27.81 -6.96
N VAL A 338 -20.59 -28.52 -7.83
CA VAL A 338 -19.13 -28.45 -7.96
C VAL A 338 -18.62 -27.01 -8.14
N TYR A 339 -19.32 -26.19 -8.94
CA TYR A 339 -18.89 -24.81 -9.18
C TYR A 339 -18.86 -23.94 -7.91
N MET A 340 -19.75 -24.17 -6.92
CA MET A 340 -19.73 -23.42 -5.67
C MET A 340 -18.52 -23.77 -4.82
N ARG A 341 -18.14 -25.05 -4.83
CA ARG A 341 -16.90 -25.48 -4.20
C ARG A 341 -15.69 -24.80 -4.84
N ASN A 342 -15.62 -24.76 -6.18
CA ASN A 342 -14.51 -24.12 -6.88
C ASN A 342 -14.47 -22.60 -6.62
N TRP A 343 -15.63 -21.93 -6.52
CA TRP A 343 -15.69 -20.51 -6.16
C TRP A 343 -15.11 -20.22 -4.78
N VAL A 344 -15.47 -21.02 -3.76
CA VAL A 344 -14.94 -20.85 -2.40
C VAL A 344 -13.44 -21.13 -2.37
N LEU A 345 -12.99 -22.22 -2.97
CA LEU A 345 -11.57 -22.58 -2.98
C LEU A 345 -10.73 -21.56 -3.75
N ALA A 346 -11.21 -21.08 -4.90
CA ALA A 346 -10.53 -20.04 -5.68
C ALA A 346 -10.48 -18.70 -4.92
N ALA A 347 -11.53 -18.35 -4.17
CA ALA A 347 -11.55 -17.17 -3.32
C ALA A 347 -10.52 -17.27 -2.20
N VAL A 348 -10.51 -18.38 -1.45
CA VAL A 348 -9.53 -18.62 -0.39
C VAL A 348 -8.10 -18.64 -0.94
N GLY A 349 -7.86 -19.37 -2.03
CA GLY A 349 -6.57 -19.42 -2.71
C GLY A 349 -6.10 -18.04 -3.18
N THR A 350 -7.02 -17.21 -3.68
CA THR A 350 -6.72 -15.82 -4.07
C THR A 350 -6.36 -14.98 -2.84
N TYR A 351 -7.11 -15.07 -1.74
CA TYR A 351 -6.77 -14.35 -0.51
C TYR A 351 -5.40 -14.77 0.04
N LEU A 352 -5.13 -16.07 0.12
CA LEU A 352 -3.86 -16.59 0.62
C LEU A 352 -2.68 -16.16 -0.28
N MET A 353 -2.88 -16.11 -1.60
CA MET A 353 -1.85 -15.62 -2.53
C MET A 353 -1.56 -14.12 -2.36
N LEU A 354 -2.59 -13.32 -2.08
CA LEU A 354 -2.51 -11.86 -2.02
C LEU A 354 -2.32 -11.28 -0.61
N ALA A 355 -2.57 -12.04 0.46
CA ALA A 355 -2.42 -11.53 1.83
C ALA A 355 -1.77 -12.54 2.79
N GLY A 356 -1.47 -13.75 2.30
CA GLY A 356 -0.68 -14.72 3.05
C GLY A 356 0.82 -14.42 2.98
N PRO A 357 1.64 -15.25 3.64
CA PRO A 357 3.08 -15.12 3.66
C PRO A 357 3.71 -14.92 2.27
N ASN A 358 4.59 -13.93 2.14
CA ASN A 358 5.24 -13.52 0.88
C ASN A 358 4.20 -13.27 -0.23
N PRO A 359 3.31 -12.28 -0.08
CA PRO A 359 2.17 -12.14 -0.98
C PRO A 359 2.61 -11.67 -2.36
N SER A 360 1.89 -12.10 -3.39
CA SER A 360 2.11 -11.67 -4.77
C SER A 360 1.17 -10.52 -5.14
N SER A 361 1.58 -9.70 -6.11
CA SER A 361 0.64 -8.78 -6.76
C SER A 361 -0.39 -9.56 -7.57
N PRO A 362 -1.62 -9.04 -7.73
CA PRO A 362 -2.61 -9.65 -8.62
C PRO A 362 -2.06 -10.00 -10.00
N SER A 363 -1.33 -9.09 -10.64
CA SER A 363 -0.74 -9.28 -11.98
C SER A 363 0.32 -10.40 -12.02
N ASP A 364 1.12 -10.54 -10.97
CA ASP A 364 2.14 -11.60 -10.86
C ASP A 364 1.58 -12.94 -10.36
N SER A 365 0.38 -12.95 -9.74
CA SER A 365 -0.23 -14.17 -9.17
C SER A 365 -0.35 -15.32 -10.18
N TYR A 366 -0.48 -15.02 -11.48
CA TYR A 366 -0.52 -16.02 -12.55
C TYR A 366 0.80 -16.80 -12.68
N TYR A 367 1.93 -16.16 -12.37
CA TYR A 367 3.29 -16.64 -12.61
C TYR A 367 4.01 -17.05 -11.33
N ASP A 368 3.30 -17.04 -10.20
CA ASP A 368 3.88 -17.34 -8.90
C ASP A 368 4.42 -18.77 -8.85
N GLY A 369 5.67 -18.93 -8.40
CA GLY A 369 6.33 -20.23 -8.33
C GLY A 369 5.66 -21.20 -7.36
N ARG A 370 4.93 -20.71 -6.35
CA ARG A 370 4.30 -21.53 -5.29
C ARG A 370 3.09 -22.33 -5.77
N ILE A 371 2.55 -22.01 -6.94
CA ILE A 371 1.38 -22.67 -7.54
C ILE A 371 1.73 -23.42 -8.84
N GLN A 372 3.02 -23.54 -9.15
CA GLN A 372 3.48 -24.38 -10.26
C GLN A 372 3.38 -25.85 -9.86
N SER A 373 2.77 -26.67 -10.72
CA SER A 373 2.52 -28.08 -10.45
C SER A 373 2.95 -28.91 -11.66
N ASP A 374 3.75 -29.96 -11.44
CA ASP A 374 4.23 -30.84 -12.51
C ASP A 374 3.14 -31.69 -13.15
N ASP A 375 1.97 -31.81 -12.50
CA ASP A 375 0.84 -32.63 -12.92
C ASP A 375 -0.22 -31.84 -13.70
N ALA A 376 -0.08 -30.51 -13.77
CA ALA A 376 -1.06 -29.67 -14.45
C ALA A 376 -0.82 -29.55 -15.97
N PRO A 377 -1.89 -29.47 -16.78
CA PRO A 377 -1.75 -29.26 -18.23
C PRO A 377 -1.06 -27.92 -18.52
N ALA A 378 -0.06 -27.95 -19.40
CA ALA A 378 0.73 -26.78 -19.75
C ALA A 378 -0.13 -25.76 -20.53
N PHE A 379 -0.57 -24.70 -19.85
CA PHE A 379 -1.29 -23.61 -20.49
C PHE A 379 -0.30 -22.44 -20.67
N ARG A 380 0.03 -22.08 -21.92
CA ARG A 380 1.11 -21.13 -22.27
C ARG A 380 2.53 -21.58 -21.85
N GLY A 381 2.77 -22.90 -21.78
CA GLY A 381 4.10 -23.46 -21.45
C GLY A 381 4.44 -23.50 -19.96
N LEU A 382 3.50 -23.15 -19.06
CA LEU A 382 3.63 -23.30 -17.62
C LEU A 382 2.67 -24.37 -17.13
N LYS A 383 3.18 -25.36 -16.39
CA LYS A 383 2.35 -26.32 -15.67
C LYS A 383 1.95 -25.72 -14.33
N ARG A 384 0.70 -25.30 -14.21
CA ARG A 384 0.20 -24.53 -13.06
C ARG A 384 -1.10 -25.13 -12.57
N ALA A 385 -1.27 -25.21 -11.25
CA ALA A 385 -2.51 -25.70 -10.69
C ALA A 385 -3.67 -24.74 -10.94
N ASP A 386 -4.89 -25.28 -10.94
CA ASP A 386 -6.09 -24.47 -11.05
C ASP A 386 -6.27 -23.63 -9.77
N ARG A 387 -7.04 -22.54 -9.84
CA ARG A 387 -7.14 -21.57 -8.72
C ARG A 387 -7.75 -22.19 -7.47
N GLU A 388 -8.64 -23.16 -7.64
CA GLU A 388 -9.20 -23.98 -6.58
C GLU A 388 -8.14 -24.77 -5.78
N ASP A 389 -7.02 -25.12 -6.41
CA ASP A 389 -5.97 -25.92 -5.77
C ASP A 389 -4.95 -25.05 -5.01
N TRP A 390 -4.95 -23.72 -5.23
CA TRP A 390 -3.96 -22.81 -4.64
C TRP A 390 -3.98 -22.84 -3.11
N SER A 391 -5.16 -22.94 -2.51
CA SER A 391 -5.29 -22.96 -1.05
C SER A 391 -4.56 -24.16 -0.42
N GLU A 392 -4.70 -25.34 -1.02
CA GLU A 392 -4.00 -26.57 -0.58
C GLU A 392 -2.49 -26.44 -0.77
N MET A 393 -2.03 -26.00 -1.94
CA MET A 393 -0.61 -25.87 -2.25
C MET A 393 0.10 -24.88 -1.32
N LEU A 394 -0.51 -23.70 -1.11
CA LEU A 394 0.07 -22.66 -0.26
C LEU A 394 0.16 -23.11 1.20
N LEU A 395 -0.91 -23.69 1.74
CA LEU A 395 -0.92 -24.18 3.13
C LEU A 395 0.06 -25.34 3.32
N SER A 396 0.13 -26.28 2.37
CA SER A 396 1.11 -27.36 2.43
C SER A 396 2.55 -26.82 2.42
N GLY A 397 2.81 -25.81 1.57
CA GLY A 397 4.12 -25.16 1.50
C GLY A 397 4.52 -24.42 2.77
N TRP A 398 3.59 -23.73 3.44
CA TRP A 398 3.88 -22.96 4.66
C TRP A 398 3.98 -23.81 5.93
N GLN A 399 3.35 -24.99 5.96
CA GLN A 399 3.35 -25.87 7.13
C GLN A 399 4.76 -26.25 7.60
N ALA A 400 5.72 -26.35 6.67
CA ALA A 400 7.10 -26.74 6.95
C ALA A 400 8.06 -25.56 7.21
N GLY A 401 7.59 -24.31 7.06
CA GLY A 401 8.42 -23.11 7.07
C GLY A 401 8.15 -22.13 8.24
N PRO A 402 8.98 -21.09 8.39
CA PRO A 402 8.73 -19.98 9.34
C PRO A 402 7.42 -19.21 9.04
N GLU A 403 6.83 -19.40 7.87
CA GLU A 403 5.61 -18.74 7.40
C GLU A 403 4.32 -19.22 8.08
N ALA A 404 4.35 -20.32 8.83
CA ALA A 404 3.16 -20.95 9.39
C ALA A 404 2.28 -20.01 10.24
N GLU A 405 2.88 -19.12 11.03
CA GLU A 405 2.12 -18.15 11.84
C GLU A 405 1.41 -17.11 10.97
N GLY A 406 2.08 -16.62 9.93
CA GLY A 406 1.47 -15.74 8.92
C GLY A 406 0.35 -16.43 8.14
N GLY A 407 0.49 -17.75 7.89
CA GLY A 407 -0.59 -18.57 7.32
C GLY A 407 -1.82 -18.64 8.24
N CYS A 408 -1.62 -18.86 9.54
CA CYS A 408 -2.71 -18.85 10.53
C CYS A 408 -3.38 -17.48 10.60
N TYR A 409 -2.61 -16.40 10.53
CA TYR A 409 -3.12 -15.03 10.46
C TYR A 409 -3.99 -14.80 9.22
N ALA A 410 -3.53 -15.20 8.04
CA ALA A 410 -4.28 -15.04 6.79
C ALA A 410 -5.59 -15.84 6.80
N LEU A 411 -5.57 -17.07 7.33
CA LEU A 411 -6.75 -17.91 7.53
C LEU A 411 -7.76 -17.28 8.51
N ALA A 412 -7.27 -16.72 9.63
CA ALA A 412 -8.12 -16.01 10.58
C ALA A 412 -8.73 -14.75 9.95
N SER A 413 -7.95 -14.02 9.16
CA SER A 413 -8.36 -12.77 8.51
C SER A 413 -9.43 -13.00 7.45
N VAL A 414 -9.26 -13.94 6.51
CA VAL A 414 -10.28 -14.28 5.50
C VAL A 414 -11.56 -14.85 6.12
N CYS A 415 -11.47 -15.42 7.32
CA CYS A 415 -12.62 -15.88 8.08
C CYS A 415 -13.28 -14.79 8.93
N GLY A 416 -12.81 -13.54 8.87
CA GLY A 416 -13.32 -12.45 9.70
C GLY A 416 -13.15 -12.71 11.20
N TRP A 417 -12.09 -13.42 11.60
CA TRP A 417 -11.76 -13.77 12.99
C TRP A 417 -12.82 -14.60 13.73
N ASP A 418 -13.64 -15.36 12.99
CA ASP A 418 -14.65 -16.28 13.55
C ASP A 418 -14.11 -17.72 13.62
N ALA A 419 -14.03 -18.28 14.83
CA ALA A 419 -13.47 -19.61 15.07
C ALA A 419 -14.28 -20.74 14.40
N ALA A 420 -15.61 -20.64 14.37
CA ALA A 420 -16.46 -21.66 13.77
C ALA A 420 -16.32 -21.65 12.24
N ARG A 421 -16.25 -20.45 11.64
CA ARG A 421 -16.00 -20.26 10.22
C ARG A 421 -14.62 -20.73 9.81
N ALA A 422 -13.59 -20.43 10.60
CA ALA A 422 -12.22 -20.90 10.38
C ALA A 422 -12.14 -22.44 10.36
N GLY A 423 -12.73 -23.11 11.35
CA GLY A 423 -12.81 -24.57 11.38
C GLY A 423 -13.63 -25.17 10.24
N TRP A 424 -14.72 -24.52 9.83
CA TRP A 424 -15.48 -24.91 8.64
C TRP A 424 -14.63 -24.80 7.36
N MET A 425 -13.92 -23.68 7.17
CA MET A 425 -13.12 -23.43 5.97
C MET A 425 -11.95 -24.41 5.86
N LEU A 426 -11.23 -24.68 6.95
CA LEU A 426 -10.14 -25.67 6.96
C LEU A 426 -10.64 -27.07 6.56
N ARG A 427 -11.74 -27.52 7.15
CA ARG A 427 -12.36 -28.79 6.76
C ARG A 427 -12.82 -28.78 5.31
N PHE A 428 -13.30 -27.65 4.80
CA PHE A 428 -13.72 -27.49 3.41
C PHE A 428 -12.55 -27.64 2.43
N ILE A 429 -11.40 -27.02 2.73
CA ILE A 429 -10.16 -27.16 1.94
C ILE A 429 -9.67 -28.61 2.00
N TYR A 430 -9.61 -29.20 3.20
CA TYR A 430 -9.11 -30.57 3.38
C TYR A 430 -10.00 -31.64 2.73
N GLN A 431 -11.32 -31.49 2.76
CA GLN A 431 -12.23 -32.38 2.03
C GLN A 431 -12.09 -32.22 0.51
N ALA A 432 -11.55 -31.09 0.07
CA ALA A 432 -11.33 -30.82 -1.33
C ALA A 432 -9.99 -31.35 -1.86
N SER A 433 -8.99 -31.49 -0.99
CA SER A 433 -7.64 -31.90 -1.39
C SER A 433 -7.59 -33.33 -1.92
N SER A 434 -6.71 -33.57 -2.90
CA SER A 434 -6.56 -34.88 -3.53
C SER A 434 -5.92 -35.92 -2.58
N GLU A 435 -6.17 -37.23 -2.79
CA GLU A 435 -5.55 -38.30 -1.97
C GLU A 435 -4.00 -38.33 -2.05
N ASN A 436 -3.42 -37.67 -3.06
CA ASN A 436 -1.97 -37.52 -3.22
C ASN A 436 -1.38 -36.32 -2.43
N ALA A 437 -2.22 -35.54 -1.74
CA ALA A 437 -1.86 -34.36 -0.95
C ALA A 437 -1.28 -34.70 0.44
N GLY A 438 -0.41 -35.71 0.53
CA GLY A 438 0.03 -36.34 1.78
C GLY A 438 0.64 -35.43 2.86
N ASP A 439 0.85 -34.14 2.57
CA ASP A 439 1.53 -33.18 3.44
C ASP A 439 0.60 -32.17 4.13
N LEU A 440 -0.63 -31.94 3.66
CA LEU A 440 -1.57 -31.00 4.31
C LEU A 440 -2.17 -31.63 5.58
N SER A 441 -1.88 -31.07 6.75
CA SER A 441 -2.39 -31.57 8.02
C SER A 441 -3.53 -30.70 8.58
N LEU A 442 -4.76 -31.23 8.57
CA LEU A 442 -5.91 -30.57 9.18
C LEU A 442 -5.66 -30.28 10.67
N ASP A 443 -5.17 -31.28 11.41
CA ASP A 443 -4.90 -31.17 12.85
C ASP A 443 -3.87 -30.08 13.16
N TYR A 444 -2.86 -29.92 12.30
CA TYR A 444 -1.85 -28.88 12.45
C TYR A 444 -2.48 -27.48 12.37
N TRP A 445 -3.25 -27.21 11.31
CA TRP A 445 -3.85 -25.90 11.07
C TRP A 445 -5.00 -25.60 12.04
N GLU A 446 -5.82 -26.59 12.40
CA GLU A 446 -6.86 -26.41 13.42
C GLU A 446 -6.25 -26.06 14.78
N LYS A 447 -5.14 -26.72 15.16
CA LYS A 447 -4.41 -26.38 16.38
C LYS A 447 -3.83 -24.97 16.32
N GLY A 448 -3.13 -24.62 15.23
CA GLY A 448 -2.52 -23.29 15.06
C GLY A 448 -3.55 -22.15 15.12
N LEU A 449 -4.69 -22.31 14.45
CA LEU A 449 -5.79 -21.32 14.51
C LEU A 449 -6.42 -21.24 15.89
N THR A 450 -6.65 -22.36 16.56
CA THR A 450 -7.19 -22.39 17.92
C THR A 450 -6.24 -21.68 18.90
N ASP A 451 -4.94 -21.93 18.78
CA ASP A 451 -3.91 -21.30 19.60
C ASP A 451 -3.81 -19.78 19.30
N LEU A 452 -3.95 -19.35 18.05
CA LEU A 452 -3.99 -17.92 17.70
C LEU A 452 -5.23 -17.23 18.28
N LEU A 453 -6.43 -17.76 18.00
CA LEU A 453 -7.70 -17.15 18.40
C LEU A 453 -7.83 -17.11 19.94
N SER A 454 -7.40 -18.17 20.63
CA SER A 454 -7.42 -18.19 22.10
C SER A 454 -6.46 -17.18 22.75
N ARG A 455 -5.35 -16.82 22.09
CA ARG A 455 -4.46 -15.73 22.54
C ARG A 455 -5.07 -14.36 22.23
N VAL A 456 -5.69 -14.19 21.06
CA VAL A 456 -6.41 -12.97 20.65
C VAL A 456 -7.51 -12.61 21.65
N ASP A 457 -8.26 -13.58 22.15
CA ASP A 457 -9.32 -13.39 23.14
C ASP A 457 -8.81 -12.85 24.50
N ARG A 458 -7.50 -12.95 24.76
CA ARG A 458 -6.85 -12.44 25.97
C ARG A 458 -6.31 -11.02 25.80
N VAL A 459 -6.47 -10.42 24.62
CA VAL A 459 -6.07 -9.05 24.35
C VAL A 459 -7.30 -8.13 24.38
N ARG A 460 -7.28 -7.16 25.28
CA ARG A 460 -8.29 -6.10 25.35
C ARG A 460 -7.76 -4.84 24.69
N VAL A 461 -8.46 -4.32 23.70
CA VAL A 461 -8.12 -3.03 23.08
C VAL A 461 -8.94 -1.95 23.77
N ALA A 462 -8.30 -1.13 24.60
CA ALA A 462 -8.98 -0.02 25.28
C ALA A 462 -9.26 1.14 24.32
N SER A 463 -8.29 1.43 23.45
CA SER A 463 -8.42 2.43 22.40
C SER A 463 -7.50 2.11 21.22
N ASN A 464 -7.99 2.36 20.00
CA ASN A 464 -7.20 2.21 18.77
C ASN A 464 -7.45 3.41 17.84
N PRO A 465 -6.62 4.46 17.90
CA PRO A 465 -6.81 5.65 17.06
C PRO A 465 -6.48 5.39 15.58
N TRP A 466 -5.85 4.26 15.24
CA TRP A 466 -5.54 3.86 13.86
C TRP A 466 -6.60 2.93 13.24
N GLN A 467 -7.81 2.86 13.80
CA GLN A 467 -8.88 2.00 13.27
C GLN A 467 -9.77 2.68 12.20
N GLY A 468 -9.60 3.98 11.96
CA GLY A 468 -10.49 4.80 11.11
C GLY A 468 -11.51 5.57 11.95
N THR A 469 -12.08 6.65 11.42
CA THR A 469 -13.15 7.42 12.11
C THR A 469 -14.47 6.65 12.07
N ALA A 470 -15.42 6.98 12.93
CA ALA A 470 -16.66 6.21 13.16
C ALA A 470 -17.51 5.89 11.90
N ASP A 471 -17.39 6.66 10.81
CA ASP A 471 -18.06 6.39 9.53
C ASP A 471 -17.32 5.36 8.63
N THR A 472 -16.08 5.00 8.99
CA THR A 472 -15.24 3.95 8.36
C THR A 472 -14.81 2.86 9.36
N ALA A 473 -15.16 3.00 10.65
CA ALA A 473 -14.63 2.21 11.76
C ALA A 473 -15.32 0.84 11.96
N LEU A 474 -16.26 0.43 11.11
CA LEU A 474 -16.93 -0.86 11.22
C LEU A 474 -16.08 -2.00 10.63
N ARG A 475 -14.89 -2.22 11.22
CA ARG A 475 -14.22 -3.53 11.39
C ARG A 475 -14.12 -4.45 10.14
N GLY A 476 -13.06 -4.31 9.34
CA GLY A 476 -12.59 -5.44 8.52
C GLY A 476 -11.25 -6.01 8.99
N SER A 477 -10.75 -7.03 8.28
CA SER A 477 -9.51 -7.76 8.61
C SER A 477 -8.24 -7.16 7.96
N LEU A 478 -8.42 -6.23 7.02
CA LEU A 478 -7.35 -5.66 6.19
C LEU A 478 -6.71 -4.43 6.82
N ILE A 479 -5.37 -4.37 6.78
CA ILE A 479 -4.58 -3.18 7.07
C ILE A 479 -4.52 -2.34 5.79
N THR A 480 -4.82 -1.06 5.86
CA THR A 480 -4.76 -0.13 4.71
C THR A 480 -3.93 1.11 5.08
N SER A 481 -3.70 2.00 4.12
CA SER A 481 -3.12 3.32 4.37
C SER A 481 -4.17 4.42 4.19
N ASP A 482 -4.09 5.48 4.99
CA ASP A 482 -4.89 6.68 4.73
C ASP A 482 -4.26 7.54 3.63
N SER A 483 -4.95 8.61 3.22
CA SER A 483 -4.45 9.56 2.22
C SER A 483 -3.13 10.26 2.60
N PHE A 484 -2.70 10.15 3.86
CA PHE A 484 -1.45 10.68 4.38
C PHE A 484 -0.37 9.62 4.58
N GLY A 485 -0.61 8.38 4.11
CA GLY A 485 0.28 7.23 4.22
C GLY A 485 0.39 6.66 5.64
N ARG A 486 -0.57 6.93 6.52
CA ARG A 486 -0.61 6.35 7.87
C ARG A 486 -1.26 4.97 7.81
N LEU A 487 -0.63 4.01 8.48
CA LEU A 487 -1.16 2.66 8.59
C LEU A 487 -2.44 2.65 9.43
N MET A 488 -3.50 2.13 8.84
CA MET A 488 -4.80 1.91 9.46
C MET A 488 -4.88 0.44 9.88
N VAL A 489 -4.76 0.19 11.18
CA VAL A 489 -4.69 -1.17 11.75
C VAL A 489 -6.01 -1.51 12.44
N PRO A 490 -6.80 -2.47 11.91
CA PRO A 490 -8.03 -2.90 12.56
C PRO A 490 -7.80 -3.52 13.94
N SER A 491 -8.77 -3.36 14.85
CA SER A 491 -8.70 -3.96 16.19
C SER A 491 -8.45 -5.48 16.21
N PRO A 492 -9.08 -6.31 15.36
CA PRO A 492 -8.79 -7.75 15.32
C PRO A 492 -7.32 -8.05 14.98
N VAL A 493 -6.76 -7.32 14.02
CA VAL A 493 -5.36 -7.42 13.61
C VAL A 493 -4.43 -6.98 14.73
N LEU A 494 -4.71 -5.84 15.36
CA LEU A 494 -3.96 -5.34 16.52
C LEU A 494 -3.94 -6.36 17.66
N ARG A 495 -5.06 -7.03 17.93
CA ARG A 495 -5.10 -8.09 18.95
C ARG A 495 -4.20 -9.26 18.58
N ALA A 496 -4.18 -9.68 17.33
CA ALA A 496 -3.29 -10.75 16.88
C ALA A 496 -1.82 -10.35 16.96
N ALA A 497 -1.49 -9.10 16.59
CA ALA A 497 -0.15 -8.55 16.77
C ALA A 497 0.27 -8.60 18.25
N ALA A 498 -0.53 -8.04 19.16
CA ALA A 498 -0.22 -7.99 20.58
C ALA A 498 -0.23 -9.38 21.26
N ALA A 499 -1.03 -10.33 20.73
CA ALA A 499 -1.16 -11.68 21.27
C ALA A 499 0.09 -12.54 21.13
N GLN A 500 1.01 -12.19 20.22
CA GLN A 500 2.22 -12.98 19.97
C GLN A 500 3.24 -12.88 21.10
N GLY A 501 3.33 -11.72 21.75
CA GLY A 501 4.20 -11.52 22.91
C GLY A 501 3.65 -12.10 24.22
N LEU A 502 2.47 -12.74 24.21
CA LEU A 502 1.82 -13.24 25.43
C LEU A 502 2.42 -14.55 25.92
N ALA A 503 2.84 -14.56 27.20
CA ALA A 503 3.11 -15.80 27.90
C ALA A 503 1.80 -16.56 28.22
N PRO A 504 1.86 -17.88 28.44
CA PRO A 504 0.69 -18.68 28.80
C PRO A 504 0.01 -18.19 30.08
N GLY A 505 -1.23 -17.68 29.96
CA GLY A 505 -2.08 -17.28 31.09
C GLY A 505 -2.20 -15.76 31.30
N ASP A 506 -1.42 -14.97 30.57
CA ASP A 506 -1.48 -13.50 30.66
C ASP A 506 -2.69 -12.93 29.92
N VAL A 507 -3.19 -11.81 30.45
CA VAL A 507 -4.20 -10.95 29.82
C VAL A 507 -3.59 -9.56 29.73
N ILE A 508 -3.59 -9.00 28.52
CA ILE A 508 -3.03 -7.66 28.26
C ILE A 508 -4.12 -6.69 27.81
N THR A 509 -3.91 -5.43 28.14
CA THR A 509 -4.69 -4.31 27.62
C THR A 509 -3.79 -3.44 26.76
N VAL A 510 -4.30 -3.06 25.60
CA VAL A 510 -3.61 -2.24 24.59
C VAL A 510 -4.21 -0.84 24.61
N HIS A 511 -3.38 0.18 24.85
CA HIS A 511 -3.76 1.59 24.92
C HIS A 511 -3.12 2.38 23.78
N GLY A 512 -3.91 2.74 22.77
CA GLY A 512 -3.43 3.52 21.62
C GLY A 512 -3.60 5.03 21.73
N ASN A 513 -4.61 5.52 22.48
CA ASN A 513 -4.91 6.96 22.54
C ASN A 513 -3.74 7.83 23.04
N LEU A 514 -2.86 7.27 23.86
CA LEU A 514 -1.65 7.94 24.37
C LEU A 514 -0.64 8.30 23.27
N PHE A 515 -0.79 7.68 22.09
CA PHE A 515 0.13 7.83 20.97
C PHE A 515 -0.59 8.26 19.68
N ARG A 516 -1.85 8.70 19.78
CA ARG A 516 -2.69 9.08 18.62
C ARG A 516 -2.06 10.10 17.68
N GLY A 517 -1.11 10.90 18.18
CA GLY A 517 -0.37 11.91 17.41
C GLY A 517 0.78 11.36 16.58
N ARG A 518 1.15 10.08 16.72
CA ARG A 518 2.22 9.43 15.95
C ARG A 518 1.71 8.90 14.61
N ARG A 519 2.58 8.88 13.59
CA ARG A 519 2.25 8.27 12.27
C ARG A 519 2.22 6.76 12.32
N VAL A 520 3.20 6.21 13.02
CA VAL A 520 3.36 4.77 13.13
C VAL A 520 2.47 4.27 14.26
N PRO A 521 1.63 3.25 14.02
CA PRO A 521 0.81 2.63 15.06
C PRO A 521 1.66 2.22 16.26
N THR A 522 1.44 2.90 17.38
CA THR A 522 2.22 2.73 18.61
C THR A 522 1.26 2.59 19.78
N TYR A 523 1.49 1.62 20.66
CA TYR A 523 0.57 1.26 21.73
C TYR A 523 1.31 0.97 23.02
N LEU A 524 0.70 1.34 24.16
CA LEU A 524 1.17 0.91 25.47
C LEU A 524 0.50 -0.43 25.82
N LEU A 525 1.33 -1.42 26.17
CA LEU A 525 0.87 -2.71 26.68
C LEU A 525 0.89 -2.69 28.21
N SER A 526 -0.25 -3.05 28.80
CA SER A 526 -0.43 -3.18 30.25
C SER A 526 -1.01 -4.53 30.61
N ASN A 527 -0.73 -4.99 31.81
CA ASN A 527 -1.36 -6.18 32.40
C ASN A 527 -1.87 -5.85 33.81
N ARG A 528 -2.18 -6.87 34.62
CA ARG A 528 -2.67 -6.67 36.00
C ARG A 528 -1.66 -5.98 36.94
N TYR A 529 -0.39 -5.89 36.56
CA TYR A 529 0.69 -5.25 37.31
C TYR A 529 1.03 -3.85 36.75
N GLY A 530 0.23 -3.32 35.81
CA GLY A 530 0.48 -2.02 35.18
C GLY A 530 1.15 -2.12 33.80
N PRO A 531 1.63 -1.00 33.25
CA PRO A 531 2.31 -0.97 31.95
C PRO A 531 3.65 -1.69 32.00
N PHE A 532 4.04 -2.36 30.91
CA PHE A 532 5.30 -3.11 30.86
C PHE A 532 6.04 -3.02 29.52
N ALA A 533 5.36 -2.65 28.44
CA ALA A 533 5.99 -2.58 27.12
C ALA A 533 5.28 -1.60 26.19
N ILE A 534 5.98 -1.24 25.12
CA ILE A 534 5.42 -0.52 23.97
C ILE A 534 5.40 -1.46 22.78
N LEU A 535 4.29 -1.51 22.09
CA LEU A 535 4.10 -2.23 20.83
C LEU A 535 4.07 -1.22 19.68
N LYS A 536 4.91 -1.39 18.67
CA LYS A 536 4.91 -0.61 17.42
C LYS A 536 4.64 -1.57 16.26
N ILE A 537 3.82 -1.16 15.29
CA ILE A 537 3.58 -1.90 14.03
C ILE A 537 4.06 -1.03 12.88
N ASP A 538 4.99 -1.54 12.09
CA ASP A 538 5.66 -0.80 11.01
C ASP A 538 6.19 -1.76 9.95
N ASP A 539 6.83 -1.22 8.90
CA ASP A 539 7.47 -2.02 7.86
C ASP A 539 8.49 -2.99 8.46
N ARG A 540 8.48 -4.24 7.97
CA ARG A 540 9.36 -5.32 8.46
C ARG A 540 10.83 -4.91 8.47
N ASP A 541 11.27 -4.19 7.45
CA ASP A 541 12.67 -3.77 7.30
C ASP A 541 13.05 -2.69 8.32
N LYS A 542 12.12 -1.77 8.64
CA LYS A 542 12.31 -0.77 9.70
C LYS A 542 12.42 -1.45 11.06
N ILE A 543 11.52 -2.38 11.36
CA ILE A 543 11.56 -3.16 12.61
C ILE A 543 12.87 -3.94 12.74
N THR A 544 13.33 -4.55 11.65
CA THR A 544 14.61 -5.26 11.63
C THR A 544 15.78 -4.32 11.93
N ARG A 545 15.77 -3.11 11.36
CA ARG A 545 16.76 -2.06 11.68
C ARG A 545 16.67 -1.63 13.14
N GLU A 546 15.47 -1.43 13.66
CA GLU A 546 15.24 -1.02 15.05
C GLU A 546 15.77 -2.03 16.06
N VAL A 547 15.47 -3.33 15.90
CA VAL A 547 16.03 -4.38 16.78
C VAL A 547 17.56 -4.39 16.71
N ARG A 548 18.13 -4.35 15.51
CA ARG A 548 19.58 -4.34 15.31
C ARG A 548 20.24 -3.15 15.98
N ASN A 549 19.69 -1.95 15.78
CA ASN A 549 20.25 -0.71 16.29
C ASN A 549 20.02 -0.59 17.81
N PHE A 550 18.91 -1.11 18.33
CA PHE A 550 18.68 -1.24 19.76
C PHE A 550 19.77 -2.11 20.42
N ASP A 551 20.03 -3.31 19.89
CA ASP A 551 21.05 -4.21 20.44
C ASP A 551 22.47 -3.66 20.31
N ALA A 552 22.77 -2.99 19.19
CA ALA A 552 24.08 -2.40 18.93
C ALA A 552 24.37 -1.21 19.84
N TYR A 553 23.38 -0.31 20.01
CA TYR A 553 23.58 1.00 20.62
C TYR A 553 22.81 1.15 21.95
N ALA A 554 21.48 1.08 21.93
CA ALA A 554 20.64 1.43 23.09
C ALA A 554 20.83 0.50 24.29
N ARG A 555 20.91 -0.82 24.07
CA ARG A 555 20.99 -1.86 25.12
C ARG A 555 22.20 -1.68 26.04
N ARG A 556 23.28 -1.10 25.53
CA ARG A 556 24.57 -0.95 26.22
C ARG A 556 24.68 0.30 27.09
N LEU A 557 23.80 1.29 26.90
CA LEU A 557 24.06 2.67 27.34
C LEU A 557 23.45 3.11 28.68
N HIS A 558 22.62 2.35 29.40
CA HIS A 558 21.80 2.97 30.47
C HIS A 558 22.08 2.52 31.93
N GLN A 559 21.84 3.33 32.95
CA GLN A 559 21.77 2.88 34.35
C GLN A 559 20.41 3.33 34.90
N SER A 560 19.67 2.40 35.51
CA SER A 560 18.44 2.58 36.32
C SER A 560 17.04 2.49 35.67
N TYR A 561 16.82 2.78 34.39
CA TYR A 561 15.46 2.75 33.77
C TYR A 561 15.45 2.22 32.32
N ARG A 562 15.97 1.00 32.12
CA ARG A 562 16.26 0.48 30.78
C ARG A 562 15.03 -0.13 30.12
N PRO A 563 14.81 0.09 28.81
CA PRO A 563 14.19 -0.96 28.01
C PRO A 563 15.01 -2.24 28.16
N SER A 564 14.38 -3.31 28.62
CA SER A 564 15.07 -4.57 28.93
C SER A 564 15.33 -5.40 27.69
N GLU A 565 14.43 -5.31 26.72
CA GLU A 565 14.40 -6.13 25.53
C GLU A 565 13.63 -5.40 24.41
N CYS A 566 14.06 -5.61 23.17
CA CYS A 566 13.40 -5.13 21.98
C CYS A 566 13.27 -6.31 21.02
N VAL A 567 12.05 -6.82 20.84
CA VAL A 567 11.80 -8.09 20.16
C VAL A 567 10.82 -7.87 19.02
N ALA A 568 11.26 -8.19 17.80
CA ALA A 568 10.36 -8.30 16.66
C ALA A 568 9.50 -9.56 16.81
N HIS A 569 8.20 -9.40 16.64
CA HIS A 569 7.27 -10.52 16.64
C HIS A 569 7.41 -11.36 15.36
N PRO A 570 7.25 -12.69 15.46
CA PRO A 570 7.47 -13.62 14.34
C PRO A 570 6.45 -13.52 13.20
N MET A 571 5.19 -13.19 13.47
CA MET A 571 4.13 -13.12 12.46
C MET A 571 4.31 -11.88 11.57
N ASP A 572 4.37 -12.12 10.27
CA ASP A 572 4.22 -11.08 9.27
C ASP A 572 2.75 -10.77 9.02
N MET A 573 2.45 -9.49 8.98
CA MET A 573 1.19 -8.92 8.50
C MET A 573 1.45 -8.24 7.16
N TYR A 574 0.42 -7.95 6.40
CA TYR A 574 0.58 -7.34 5.08
C TYR A 574 -0.42 -6.22 4.88
N LEU A 575 0.05 -5.15 4.22
CA LEU A 575 -0.82 -4.08 3.75
C LEU A 575 -1.67 -4.61 2.59
N GLY A 576 -2.98 -4.33 2.62
CA GLY A 576 -3.92 -4.78 1.60
C GLY A 576 -3.54 -4.24 0.21
N GLU A 577 -3.26 -2.94 0.12
CA GLU A 577 -3.07 -2.18 -1.12
C GLU A 577 -1.91 -2.68 -2.00
N ASP A 578 -0.73 -2.90 -1.41
CA ASP A 578 0.49 -3.23 -2.15
C ASP A 578 1.13 -4.56 -1.71
N GLY A 579 0.65 -5.17 -0.63
CA GLY A 579 1.24 -6.38 -0.06
C GLY A 579 2.51 -6.14 0.75
N SER A 580 2.82 -4.90 1.12
CA SER A 580 4.03 -4.56 1.86
C SER A 580 4.07 -5.31 3.21
N PRO A 581 5.21 -5.95 3.55
CA PRO A 581 5.34 -6.72 4.78
C PRO A 581 5.45 -5.79 5.99
N LEU A 582 4.50 -5.95 6.91
CA LEU A 582 4.46 -5.29 8.20
C LEU A 582 4.79 -6.30 9.30
N ARG A 583 5.39 -5.81 10.39
CA ARG A 583 5.66 -6.62 11.57
C ARG A 583 5.32 -5.82 12.81
N ALA A 584 5.18 -6.50 13.94
CA ALA A 584 5.10 -5.85 15.24
C ALA A 584 6.45 -5.94 15.95
N ILE A 585 6.80 -4.91 16.71
CA ILE A 585 7.96 -4.87 17.59
C ILE A 585 7.51 -4.50 18.98
N GLN A 586 7.97 -5.25 19.96
CA GLN A 586 7.71 -4.99 21.37
C GLN A 586 9.01 -4.57 22.06
N THR A 587 9.00 -3.38 22.65
CA THR A 587 10.09 -2.91 23.50
C THR A 587 9.62 -2.89 24.94
N SER A 588 10.20 -3.73 25.78
CA SER A 588 9.83 -3.86 27.20
C SER A 588 10.54 -2.79 28.02
N TYR A 589 9.83 -2.12 28.93
CA TYR A 589 10.34 -1.04 29.78
C TYR A 589 10.00 -1.29 31.25
N VAL A 590 10.79 -0.70 32.15
CA VAL A 590 10.50 -0.72 33.58
C VAL A 590 9.63 0.50 33.93
N PHE A 591 8.32 0.30 33.90
CA PHE A 591 7.34 1.26 34.42
C PHE A 591 6.92 0.90 35.85
N ASN A 592 6.44 1.88 36.61
CA ASN A 592 5.75 1.62 37.88
C ASN A 592 4.29 1.19 37.60
N GLU A 593 3.65 0.51 38.56
CA GLU A 593 2.28 0.00 38.38
C GLU A 593 1.25 1.10 38.07
N GLU A 594 1.48 2.32 38.59
CA GLU A 594 0.60 3.48 38.44
C GLU A 594 1.01 4.42 37.28
N ASP A 595 2.07 4.10 36.53
CA ASP A 595 2.54 4.97 35.45
C ASP A 595 1.51 5.07 34.31
N ASN A 596 1.28 6.28 33.81
CA ASN A 596 0.54 6.54 32.58
C ASN A 596 1.41 7.39 31.63
N PRO A 597 2.30 6.77 30.84
CA PRO A 597 3.25 7.49 30.01
C PRO A 597 2.54 8.35 28.96
N LEU A 598 2.97 9.60 28.84
CA LEU A 598 2.60 10.54 27.77
C LEU A 598 3.83 10.87 26.94
N THR A 599 3.67 11.28 25.67
CA THR A 599 4.82 11.86 24.98
C THR A 599 5.23 13.18 25.65
N LEU A 600 6.52 13.52 25.61
CA LEU A 600 7.02 14.77 26.17
C LEU A 600 6.36 15.96 25.48
N ARG A 601 6.03 15.84 24.19
CA ARG A 601 5.22 16.80 23.44
C ARG A 601 3.86 17.04 24.12
N GLU A 602 3.09 15.98 24.35
CA GLU A 602 1.78 16.09 24.98
C GLU A 602 1.89 16.66 26.39
N TRP A 603 2.88 16.23 27.17
CA TRP A 603 3.11 16.75 28.51
C TRP A 603 3.44 18.25 28.49
N ILE A 604 4.37 18.70 27.64
CA ILE A 604 4.72 20.14 27.51
C ILE A 604 3.50 20.96 27.08
N SER A 605 2.69 20.44 26.15
CA SER A 605 1.49 21.15 25.68
C SER A 605 0.44 21.33 26.78
N SER A 606 0.45 20.47 27.80
CA SER A 606 -0.54 20.45 28.89
C SER A 606 -0.11 21.18 30.17
N THR A 607 1.17 21.53 30.31
CA THR A 607 1.71 22.12 31.55
C THR A 607 1.87 23.63 31.46
N ASP A 608 1.34 24.37 32.43
CA ASP A 608 1.40 25.84 32.46
C ASP A 608 2.71 26.42 33.04
N GLU A 609 3.58 25.57 33.61
CA GLU A 609 4.78 26.00 34.33
C GLU A 609 6.06 25.93 33.48
N SER A 610 6.45 27.05 32.86
CA SER A 610 7.66 27.14 32.03
C SER A 610 8.96 26.72 32.76
N ALA A 611 9.09 27.06 34.04
CA ALA A 611 10.24 26.65 34.86
C ALA A 611 10.34 25.12 35.02
N LEU A 612 9.20 24.43 35.12
CA LEU A 612 9.14 22.97 35.22
C LEU A 612 9.52 22.29 33.90
N VAL A 613 9.16 22.89 32.77
CA VAL A 613 9.56 22.43 31.42
C VAL A 613 11.09 22.48 31.28
N SER A 614 11.71 23.62 31.63
CA SER A 614 13.16 23.77 31.53
C SER A 614 13.92 22.82 32.47
N ASP A 615 13.48 22.61 33.72
CA ASP A 615 14.10 21.63 34.64
C ASP A 615 13.96 20.20 34.10
N THR A 616 12.79 19.85 33.56
CA THR A 616 12.53 18.52 33.00
C THR A 616 13.43 18.23 31.80
N VAL A 617 13.56 19.17 30.87
CA VAL A 617 14.49 19.05 29.73
C VAL A 617 15.95 19.05 30.19
N GLY A 618 16.30 19.82 31.22
CA GLY A 618 17.62 19.78 31.84
C GLY A 618 17.95 18.44 32.51
N ARG A 619 16.94 17.68 32.97
CA ARG A 619 17.10 16.33 33.50
C ARG A 619 17.14 15.27 32.42
N LEU A 620 16.32 15.41 31.38
CA LEU A 620 16.41 14.58 30.17
C LEU A 620 17.87 14.51 29.70
N SER A 621 18.55 15.66 29.65
CA SER A 621 19.95 15.70 29.22
C SER A 621 20.90 15.02 30.20
N LEU A 622 20.71 15.16 31.51
CA LEU A 622 21.58 14.57 32.53
C LEU A 622 21.37 13.07 32.73
N VAL A 623 20.14 12.58 32.59
CA VAL A 623 19.75 11.20 32.93
C VAL A 623 19.65 10.34 31.67
N SER A 624 19.02 10.85 30.63
CA SER A 624 18.66 10.07 29.45
C SER A 624 19.63 10.27 28.29
N LEU A 625 20.11 11.50 28.03
CA LEU A 625 21.03 11.80 26.92
C LEU A 625 22.51 11.69 27.31
N LYS A 626 22.87 11.93 28.58
CA LYS A 626 24.26 11.88 29.04
C LYS A 626 25.00 10.61 28.59
N PRO A 627 24.43 9.40 28.66
CA PRO A 627 25.15 8.21 28.20
C PRO A 627 25.38 8.17 26.68
N TRP A 628 24.48 8.77 25.90
CA TRP A 628 24.61 8.89 24.44
C TRP A 628 25.74 9.87 24.07
N LEU A 629 25.84 10.96 24.84
CA LEU A 629 26.84 12.01 24.67
C LEU A 629 28.17 11.73 25.39
N ALA A 630 28.29 10.66 26.21
CA ALA A 630 29.47 10.41 27.03
C ALA A 630 30.72 9.97 26.25
N HIS A 631 30.55 9.51 25.01
CA HIS A 631 31.61 8.90 24.19
C HIS A 631 31.83 9.68 22.88
N VAL A 632 32.13 10.96 23.03
CA VAL A 632 32.41 11.83 21.88
C VAL A 632 33.81 11.54 21.32
N ARG A 633 33.91 11.40 20.00
CA ARG A 633 35.21 11.37 19.29
C ARG A 633 35.20 12.38 18.15
N ARG A 634 36.36 12.91 17.81
CA ARG A 634 36.52 13.72 16.60
C ARG A 634 36.74 12.80 15.41
N ASP A 635 36.04 13.05 14.32
CA ASP A 635 36.16 12.29 13.07
C ASP A 635 35.81 13.18 11.87
N ARG A 636 36.26 12.80 10.69
CA ARG A 636 35.86 13.46 9.44
C ARG A 636 34.77 12.63 8.78
N ILE A 637 33.56 13.20 8.70
CA ILE A 637 32.43 12.54 8.04
C ILE A 637 31.78 13.45 7.00
N ASP A 638 31.10 12.83 6.06
CA ASP A 638 30.19 13.53 5.16
C ASP A 638 28.86 13.78 5.91
N LEU A 639 28.62 15.02 6.34
CA LEU A 639 27.37 15.40 6.99
C LEU A 639 26.16 15.30 6.07
N ARG A 640 26.34 15.23 4.74
CA ARG A 640 25.24 14.91 3.81
C ARG A 640 24.81 13.46 4.01
N ALA A 641 25.74 12.56 4.34
CA ALA A 641 25.37 11.20 4.72
C ALA A 641 24.53 11.20 6.02
N GLU A 642 24.85 12.08 6.96
CA GLU A 642 24.16 12.24 8.24
C GLU A 642 22.76 12.87 8.12
N TYR A 643 22.61 13.83 7.20
CA TYR A 643 21.37 14.56 6.92
C TYR A 643 20.92 14.34 5.46
N PRO A 644 20.21 13.23 5.17
CA PRO A 644 19.82 12.88 3.81
C PRO A 644 19.03 13.96 3.06
N VAL A 645 18.28 14.80 3.77
CA VAL A 645 17.54 15.93 3.21
C VAL A 645 18.45 16.99 2.57
N LEU A 646 19.73 17.03 2.96
CA LEU A 646 20.74 17.94 2.41
C LEU A 646 21.61 17.24 1.34
N ARG A 647 21.28 15.99 0.95
CA ARG A 647 22.06 15.25 -0.05
C ARG A 647 21.68 15.65 -1.45
N PRO A 648 22.68 15.78 -2.33
CA PRO A 648 22.49 15.69 -3.76
C PRO A 648 21.79 14.39 -4.26
N ALA A 649 20.46 14.39 -4.44
CA ALA A 649 19.73 13.99 -5.68
C ALA A 649 20.57 13.36 -6.80
N PRO A 650 20.49 12.05 -7.14
CA PRO A 650 21.00 11.63 -8.43
C PRO A 650 20.19 12.33 -9.54
N VAL A 651 20.88 12.97 -10.49
CA VAL A 651 20.33 13.73 -11.65
C VAL A 651 19.43 12.89 -12.60
N PHE A 652 19.11 11.64 -12.25
CA PHE A 652 18.59 10.63 -13.17
C PHE A 652 17.15 10.18 -12.94
N ASP A 653 16.40 10.71 -11.96
CA ASP A 653 14.99 10.34 -11.79
C ASP A 653 14.06 11.14 -12.73
N LYS A 654 13.22 10.40 -13.48
CA LYS A 654 12.47 10.83 -14.67
C LYS A 654 11.25 11.74 -14.43
N GLN A 655 11.16 12.44 -13.31
CA GLN A 655 10.12 13.46 -13.10
C GLN A 655 10.75 14.84 -13.31
N SER A 656 10.08 15.74 -14.04
CA SER A 656 10.62 17.10 -14.18
C SER A 656 10.78 17.69 -12.78
N PRO A 657 11.95 18.27 -12.45
CA PRO A 657 12.21 18.88 -11.15
C PRO A 657 11.03 19.75 -10.69
N ARG A 658 10.49 20.53 -11.65
CA ARG A 658 9.32 21.38 -11.50
C ARG A 658 8.07 20.67 -10.96
N ASN A 659 7.73 19.48 -11.44
CA ASN A 659 6.55 18.75 -10.96
C ASN A 659 6.76 18.28 -9.52
N TRP A 660 8.00 18.00 -9.14
CA TRP A 660 8.37 17.61 -7.79
C TRP A 660 8.29 18.81 -6.84
N ALA A 661 8.80 19.97 -7.24
CA ALA A 661 8.64 21.23 -6.52
C ALA A 661 7.16 21.63 -6.36
N GLU A 662 6.36 21.55 -7.44
CA GLU A 662 4.91 21.82 -7.40
C GLU A 662 4.19 20.86 -6.43
N THR A 663 4.56 19.57 -6.43
CA THR A 663 4.00 18.57 -5.51
C THR A 663 4.43 18.80 -4.07
N GLU A 664 5.68 19.20 -3.84
CA GLU A 664 6.23 19.44 -2.51
C GLU A 664 5.68 20.73 -1.90
N ILE A 665 5.54 21.79 -2.69
CA ILE A 665 4.85 23.03 -2.31
C ILE A 665 3.40 22.73 -1.96
N ALA A 666 2.70 21.90 -2.75
CA ALA A 666 1.32 21.49 -2.45
C ALA A 666 1.19 20.68 -1.15
N ARG A 667 2.24 19.98 -0.71
CA ARG A 667 2.26 19.26 0.58
C ARG A 667 2.48 20.20 1.75
N VAL A 668 3.34 21.21 1.61
CA VAL A 668 3.73 22.11 2.70
C VAL A 668 2.75 23.28 2.86
N VAL A 669 2.18 23.77 1.76
CA VAL A 669 1.28 24.92 1.75
C VAL A 669 -0.18 24.43 1.75
N ALA A 670 -1.05 25.06 2.55
CA ALA A 670 -2.47 24.72 2.56
C ALA A 670 -3.03 24.81 1.14
N SER A 671 -3.77 23.79 0.71
CA SER A 671 -4.53 23.82 -0.54
C SER A 671 -5.43 25.06 -0.54
N GLY A 672 -5.07 26.07 -1.32
CA GLY A 672 -5.81 27.34 -1.40
C GLY A 672 -5.32 28.49 -0.51
N SER A 673 -4.11 28.44 0.08
CA SER A 673 -3.50 29.68 0.59
C SER A 673 -3.12 30.59 -0.57
N ASP A 674 -3.26 31.91 -0.38
CA ASP A 674 -2.93 32.90 -1.41
C ASP A 674 -1.47 32.77 -1.86
N LEU A 675 -0.56 32.48 -0.93
CA LEU A 675 0.86 32.22 -1.18
C LEU A 675 1.08 30.96 -2.04
N GLY A 676 0.43 29.84 -1.73
CA GLY A 676 0.55 28.59 -2.52
C GLY A 676 -0.06 28.72 -3.91
N MET A 677 -1.13 29.51 -4.04
CA MET A 677 -1.76 29.80 -5.32
C MET A 677 -1.00 30.82 -6.16
N GLU A 678 -0.33 31.81 -5.55
CA GLU A 678 0.58 32.73 -6.26
C GLU A 678 1.83 32.01 -6.75
N LEU A 679 2.44 31.17 -5.90
CA LEU A 679 3.61 30.35 -6.24
C LEU A 679 3.35 29.38 -7.40
N MET A 680 2.13 28.83 -7.50
CA MET A 680 1.71 27.96 -8.61
C MET A 680 1.36 28.72 -9.90
N LYS A 681 1.15 30.05 -9.83
CA LYS A 681 0.75 30.89 -10.97
C LYS A 681 1.93 31.49 -11.73
N GLU A 682 3.07 31.73 -11.10
CA GLU A 682 4.26 32.25 -11.78
C GLU A 682 5.00 31.12 -12.51
N LYS A 683 4.95 31.14 -13.86
CA LYS A 683 5.50 30.09 -14.73
C LYS A 683 7.03 29.90 -14.68
N TRP A 684 7.73 30.68 -13.86
CA TRP A 684 9.18 30.73 -13.71
C TRP A 684 9.48 30.84 -12.21
N ILE A 685 10.24 29.90 -11.66
CA ILE A 685 10.90 30.09 -10.36
C ILE A 685 11.76 31.35 -10.54
N ALA A 686 11.34 32.48 -9.96
CA ALA A 686 12.02 33.77 -10.10
C ALA A 686 13.44 33.71 -9.47
N PRO A 687 14.31 34.73 -9.66
CA PRO A 687 15.66 34.74 -9.08
C PRO A 687 15.65 34.45 -7.57
N PRO A 688 16.72 33.86 -7.00
CA PRO A 688 16.76 33.18 -5.69
C PRO A 688 16.40 34.02 -4.45
N ILE A 689 16.05 35.30 -4.63
CA ILE A 689 16.00 36.32 -3.60
C ILE A 689 14.94 37.37 -3.96
N ARG A 690 13.72 37.28 -3.39
CA ARG A 690 12.78 38.41 -3.20
C ARG A 690 11.87 38.18 -1.97
N CYS A 691 11.52 39.29 -1.32
CA CYS A 691 10.80 39.43 -0.06
C CYS A 691 9.45 38.68 -0.02
N ALA A 692 9.31 37.72 0.89
CA ALA A 692 8.01 37.34 1.44
C ALA A 692 7.65 38.39 2.52
N GLY A 693 6.52 39.09 2.37
CA GLY A 693 6.16 40.23 3.24
C GLY A 693 6.10 39.89 4.74
N ASP A 694 5.85 38.63 5.09
CA ASP A 694 5.75 38.15 6.47
C ASP A 694 7.15 37.86 7.10
N LEU A 695 8.25 37.97 6.34
CA LEU A 695 9.61 37.73 6.84
C LEU A 695 10.49 39.00 6.83
N ASP A 696 9.95 40.16 6.47
CA ASP A 696 10.69 41.42 6.40
C ASP A 696 11.27 41.83 7.76
N ARG A 697 10.55 41.59 8.86
CA ARG A 697 11.04 41.90 10.22
C ARG A 697 12.18 40.98 10.66
N PRO A 698 12.06 39.64 10.59
CA PRO A 698 13.18 38.71 10.79
C PRO A 698 14.43 39.04 9.96
N ALA A 699 14.26 39.33 8.66
CA ALA A 699 15.38 39.66 7.78
C ALA A 699 16.11 40.94 8.20
N ASN A 700 15.37 41.98 8.58
CA ASN A 700 15.94 43.22 9.13
C ASN A 700 16.71 42.99 10.44
N VAL A 701 16.23 42.09 11.30
CA VAL A 701 16.92 41.74 12.57
C VAL A 701 18.25 41.03 12.31
N LEU A 702 18.35 40.22 11.26
CA LEU A 702 19.59 39.52 10.91
C LEU A 702 20.60 40.40 10.17
N GLY A 703 20.20 41.59 9.74
CA GLY A 703 21.09 42.57 9.10
C GLY A 703 21.58 42.13 7.72
N VAL A 704 20.78 41.33 7.01
CA VAL A 704 21.10 40.84 5.66
C VAL A 704 20.29 41.58 4.59
N ASP A 705 20.96 42.01 3.51
CA ASP A 705 20.32 42.69 2.38
C ASP A 705 19.55 41.71 1.46
N ARG A 706 19.72 40.40 1.68
CA ARG A 706 19.20 39.31 0.87
C ARG A 706 18.76 38.16 1.77
N TRP A 707 17.61 37.57 1.46
CA TRP A 707 17.02 36.48 2.23
C TRP A 707 16.55 35.35 1.31
N ILE A 708 16.72 34.11 1.75
CA ILE A 708 16.32 32.92 0.98
C ILE A 708 14.79 32.84 0.94
N ASP A 709 14.18 32.63 -0.23
CA ASP A 709 12.73 32.40 -0.28
C ASP A 709 12.36 31.00 0.24
N PRO A 710 11.34 30.84 1.11
CA PRO A 710 10.93 29.53 1.63
C PRO A 710 10.52 28.52 0.54
N ALA A 711 9.86 28.96 -0.53
CA ALA A 711 9.45 28.09 -1.63
C ALA A 711 10.64 27.74 -2.52
N TRP A 712 11.57 28.67 -2.73
CA TRP A 712 12.86 28.39 -3.35
C TRP A 712 13.66 27.36 -2.55
N LEU A 713 13.75 27.48 -1.22
CA LEU A 713 14.46 26.51 -0.38
C LEU A 713 13.81 25.12 -0.45
N ALA A 714 12.48 25.06 -0.38
CA ALA A 714 11.74 23.82 -0.56
C ALA A 714 12.01 23.19 -1.94
N SER A 715 12.08 24.01 -3.00
CA SER A 715 12.40 23.59 -4.37
C SER A 715 13.86 23.14 -4.53
N GLU A 716 14.85 23.85 -3.98
CA GLU A 716 16.27 23.48 -4.10
C GLU A 716 16.59 22.19 -3.34
N VAL A 717 15.98 21.98 -2.17
CA VAL A 717 16.08 20.73 -1.38
C VAL A 717 15.39 19.56 -2.11
N ALA A 718 14.43 19.86 -3.00
CA ALA A 718 13.69 18.91 -3.81
C ALA A 718 14.37 18.56 -5.15
N GLU A 719 14.93 19.55 -5.84
CA GLU A 719 15.34 19.47 -7.25
C GLU A 719 16.83 19.33 -7.49
N LEU A 720 17.63 19.83 -6.55
CA LEU A 720 18.96 19.34 -6.35
C LEU A 720 20.01 19.70 -7.42
N GLY A 721 20.78 20.75 -7.09
CA GLY A 721 22.22 20.81 -7.42
C GLY A 721 22.69 21.82 -8.46
N THR A 722 21.91 22.82 -8.86
CA THR A 722 22.38 23.84 -9.82
C THR A 722 22.54 25.25 -9.27
N GLY A 723 22.27 25.48 -7.98
CA GLY A 723 22.27 26.81 -7.34
C GLY A 723 23.35 27.08 -6.28
N GLU A 724 23.27 28.26 -5.67
CA GLU A 724 24.17 28.77 -4.61
C GLU A 724 24.19 27.86 -3.35
N LEU A 725 23.09 27.16 -3.05
CA LEU A 725 23.02 26.21 -1.94
C LEU A 725 23.95 25.00 -2.15
N SER A 726 24.14 24.54 -3.38
CA SER A 726 25.08 23.44 -3.67
C SER A 726 26.52 23.84 -3.37
N TRP A 727 26.89 25.11 -3.58
CA TRP A 727 28.22 25.61 -3.23
C TRP A 727 28.42 25.74 -1.72
N LEU A 728 27.38 26.16 -0.99
CA LEU A 728 27.38 26.12 0.48
C LEU A 728 27.60 24.69 1.00
N LEU A 729 26.92 23.71 0.42
CA LEU A 729 26.98 22.30 0.82
C LEU A 729 28.31 21.62 0.46
N ASP A 730 29.00 22.04 -0.60
CA ASP A 730 30.25 21.44 -1.08
C ASP A 730 31.53 22.25 -0.77
N SER A 731 31.40 23.41 -0.12
CA SER A 731 32.52 24.28 0.29
C SER A 731 33.57 23.56 1.17
N LEU A 732 34.87 23.85 0.98
CA LEU A 732 35.94 23.24 1.79
C LEU A 732 36.13 23.89 3.17
N SER A 733 35.63 25.11 3.37
CA SER A 733 35.77 25.90 4.61
C SER A 733 34.53 25.80 5.51
N SER A 734 33.37 25.48 4.95
CA SER A 734 32.07 25.44 5.62
C SER A 734 31.13 24.34 5.12
N GLY A 735 31.51 23.61 4.06
CA GLY A 735 30.62 22.66 3.40
C GLY A 735 30.59 21.31 4.09
N LEU A 736 29.50 20.59 3.84
CA LEU A 736 29.08 19.39 4.54
C LEU A 736 29.89 18.14 4.17
N ARG A 737 30.74 18.23 3.13
CA ARG A 737 31.60 17.13 2.67
C ARG A 737 32.93 17.12 3.43
N ASP A 738 33.30 15.96 3.97
CA ASP A 738 34.55 15.76 4.75
C ASP A 738 34.71 16.73 5.94
N PHE A 739 33.58 17.00 6.61
CA PHE A 739 33.45 17.92 7.74
C PHE A 739 34.12 17.31 8.98
N ASP A 740 35.05 18.05 9.58
CA ASP A 740 35.73 17.66 10.83
C ASP A 740 34.89 18.07 12.05
N THR A 741 34.20 17.10 12.66
CA THR A 741 33.21 17.35 13.73
C THR A 741 33.34 16.33 14.86
N LEU A 742 32.60 16.61 15.94
CA LEU A 742 32.41 15.72 17.06
C LEU A 742 31.27 14.74 16.75
N LEU A 743 31.58 13.45 16.87
CA LEU A 743 30.62 12.37 16.75
C LEU A 743 30.32 11.77 18.10
N SER A 744 29.07 11.38 18.33
CA SER A 744 28.63 10.64 19.51
C SER A 744 27.70 9.51 19.11
N LEU A 745 27.26 8.73 20.10
CA LEU A 745 26.09 7.90 19.88
C LEU A 745 24.89 8.83 19.79
N CYS A 746 24.06 8.60 18.79
CA CYS A 746 22.88 9.39 18.49
C CYS A 746 21.68 8.44 18.36
N HIS A 747 20.54 8.87 18.87
CA HIS A 747 19.25 8.27 18.58
C HIS A 747 18.89 8.45 17.10
N GLY A 748 19.29 9.58 16.50
CA GLY A 748 19.20 9.85 15.07
C GLY A 748 17.86 10.42 14.62
N ASP A 749 16.80 10.21 15.38
CA ASP A 749 15.46 10.80 15.17
C ASP A 749 14.81 11.21 16.50
N LEU A 750 15.55 11.96 17.34
CA LEU A 750 15.10 12.29 18.70
C LEU A 750 14.22 13.55 18.73
N HIS A 751 12.97 13.44 18.32
CA HIS A 751 11.96 14.48 18.53
C HIS A 751 11.11 14.22 19.79
N LEU A 752 10.32 15.19 20.24
CA LEU A 752 9.59 15.12 21.53
C LEU A 752 8.52 14.00 21.58
N ASP A 753 8.06 13.49 20.43
CA ASP A 753 7.17 12.31 20.37
C ASP A 753 7.91 10.96 20.59
N ASN A 754 9.25 10.95 20.57
CA ASN A 754 10.10 9.78 20.84
C ASN A 754 10.64 9.78 22.29
N ILE A 755 10.12 10.68 23.13
CA ILE A 755 10.44 10.79 24.54
C ILE A 755 9.14 10.63 25.32
N LEU A 756 9.06 9.65 26.21
CA LEU A 756 7.92 9.49 27.10
C LEU A 756 8.20 10.09 28.46
N CYS A 757 7.17 10.66 29.08
CA CYS A 757 7.17 11.15 30.44
C CYS A 757 6.28 10.26 31.31
N THR A 758 6.83 9.72 32.40
CA THR A 758 6.07 8.97 33.43
C THR A 758 6.10 9.70 34.76
N ASP A 759 5.21 9.33 35.69
CA ASP A 759 5.14 9.90 37.06
C ASP A 759 4.65 11.38 37.07
N VAL A 760 3.51 11.66 36.43
CA VAL A 760 2.99 13.02 36.10
C VAL A 760 2.22 13.70 37.26
N ASP A 761 2.29 13.18 38.50
CA ASP A 761 1.65 13.87 39.64
C ASP A 761 2.23 15.28 39.84
N ALA A 762 1.36 16.27 40.04
CA ALA A 762 1.66 17.72 40.05
C ALA A 762 2.71 18.21 41.06
N GLN A 763 3.33 17.32 41.84
CA GLN A 763 4.40 17.61 42.80
C GLN A 763 5.66 16.77 42.59
N LYS A 764 5.66 15.83 41.63
CA LYS A 764 6.81 14.96 41.34
C LYS A 764 7.33 15.26 39.93
N ARG A 765 8.65 15.22 39.82
CA ARG A 765 9.38 15.54 38.60
C ARG A 765 9.29 14.35 37.64
N PRO A 766 8.83 14.53 36.39
CA PRO A 766 8.56 13.43 35.47
C PRO A 766 9.85 12.69 35.07
N ARG A 767 9.76 11.37 34.91
CA ARG A 767 10.86 10.53 34.39
C ARG A 767 10.77 10.45 32.88
N THR A 768 11.91 10.42 32.19
CA THR A 768 11.95 10.36 30.73
C THR A 768 12.43 9.01 30.22
N VAL A 769 11.78 8.50 29.18
CA VAL A 769 12.09 7.22 28.52
C VAL A 769 12.20 7.43 27.02
N LEU A 770 13.27 6.94 26.40
CA LEU A 770 13.48 7.02 24.95
C LEU A 770 12.86 5.81 24.23
N ILE A 771 12.26 6.06 23.08
CA ILE A 771 11.58 5.05 22.25
C ILE A 771 11.91 5.30 20.77
N ASP A 772 11.72 4.29 19.92
CA ASP A 772 11.94 4.37 18.46
C ASP A 772 13.42 4.41 18.03
N PHE A 773 14.12 3.29 18.21
CA PHE A 773 15.57 3.21 18.00
C PHE A 773 15.96 2.87 16.55
N GLU A 774 15.05 3.00 15.59
CA GLU A 774 15.31 2.66 14.18
C GLU A 774 16.52 3.39 13.62
N SER A 775 16.67 4.67 13.97
CA SER A 775 17.70 5.54 13.44
C SER A 775 18.95 5.62 14.32
N ALA A 776 19.08 4.80 15.36
CA ALA A 776 20.21 4.91 16.28
C ALA A 776 21.53 4.50 15.60
N HIS A 777 22.56 5.33 15.71
CA HIS A 777 23.89 5.12 15.12
C HIS A 777 24.93 6.00 15.81
N TYR A 778 26.19 5.89 15.36
CA TYR A 778 27.24 6.81 15.73
C TYR A 778 27.29 7.94 14.69
N GLY A 779 26.90 9.16 15.08
CA GLY A 779 26.62 10.26 14.18
C GLY A 779 27.01 11.61 14.76
N HIS A 780 26.58 12.69 14.11
CA HIS A 780 26.95 14.06 14.50
C HIS A 780 26.36 14.44 15.87
N VAL A 781 27.20 14.92 16.80
CA VAL A 781 26.82 15.20 18.20
C VAL A 781 25.64 16.18 18.35
N CYS A 782 25.47 17.11 17.40
CA CYS A 782 24.39 18.11 17.46
C CYS A 782 23.03 17.58 16.99
N LYS A 783 22.98 16.40 16.33
CA LYS A 783 21.78 15.93 15.64
C LYS A 783 20.56 15.81 16.54
N ASP A 784 20.69 15.08 17.64
CA ASP A 784 19.57 14.86 18.56
C ASP A 784 19.18 16.15 19.31
N LEU A 785 20.15 17.02 19.63
CA LEU A 785 19.90 18.30 20.29
C LEU A 785 19.10 19.25 19.39
N ALA A 786 19.54 19.36 18.14
CA ALA A 786 18.86 20.14 17.12
C ALA A 786 17.46 19.59 16.79
N MET A 787 17.29 18.27 16.80
CA MET A 787 15.99 17.62 16.60
C MET A 787 15.01 17.91 17.75
N ILE A 788 15.47 17.91 19.01
CA ILE A 788 14.65 18.32 20.16
C ILE A 788 14.27 19.80 20.05
N GLU A 789 15.22 20.67 19.70
CA GLU A 789 14.97 22.10 19.51
C GLU A 789 13.94 22.36 18.39
N ALA A 790 14.13 21.74 17.22
CA ALA A 790 13.20 21.83 16.11
C ALA A 790 11.80 21.32 16.49
N SER A 791 11.73 20.22 17.23
CA SER A 791 10.46 19.63 17.68
C SER A 791 9.73 20.57 18.66
N ALA A 792 10.46 21.24 19.56
CA ALA A 792 9.88 22.23 20.47
C ALA A 792 9.34 23.47 19.73
N LEU A 793 10.02 23.90 18.67
CA LEU A 793 9.63 25.05 17.84
C LEU A 793 8.41 24.74 16.95
N CYS A 794 8.32 23.52 16.42
CA CYS A 794 7.40 23.25 15.32
C CYS A 794 6.27 22.28 15.70
N GLN A 795 6.50 21.34 16.63
CA GLN A 795 5.60 20.19 16.82
C GLN A 795 4.67 20.35 18.03
N VAL A 796 5.08 21.09 19.07
CA VAL A 796 4.38 21.15 20.36
C VAL A 796 3.13 22.03 20.31
N PHE A 797 3.24 23.22 19.72
CA PHE A 797 2.19 24.24 19.73
C PHE A 797 1.72 24.55 18.31
N GLU A 798 0.47 24.95 18.18
CA GLU A 798 0.00 25.71 17.02
C GLU A 798 0.13 27.19 17.36
N TRP A 799 0.89 27.92 16.54
CA TRP A 799 1.16 29.33 16.77
C TRP A 799 0.00 30.17 16.26
N THR A 800 -0.49 31.11 17.09
CA THR A 800 -1.29 32.22 16.57
C THR A 800 -0.41 33.15 15.74
N ASP A 801 -1.00 33.96 14.84
CA ASP A 801 -0.24 34.87 13.98
C ASP A 801 0.71 35.80 14.78
N GLU A 802 0.25 36.30 15.93
CA GLU A 802 1.06 37.16 16.81
C GLU A 802 2.22 36.40 17.49
N GLU A 803 1.97 35.18 17.97
CA GLU A 803 3.02 34.35 18.57
C GLU A 803 4.01 33.84 17.53
N TYR A 804 3.54 33.55 16.32
CA TYR A 804 4.33 33.13 15.18
C TYR A 804 5.36 34.21 14.80
N GLU A 805 4.90 35.44 14.58
CA GLU A 805 5.77 36.59 14.30
C GLU A 805 6.79 36.82 15.43
N SER A 806 6.31 36.77 16.67
CA SER A 806 7.16 36.95 17.86
C SER A 806 8.24 35.86 17.96
N MET A 807 7.88 34.62 17.64
CA MET A 807 8.81 33.49 17.59
C MET A 807 9.87 33.69 16.51
N LEU A 808 9.49 34.07 15.29
CA LEU A 808 10.44 34.29 14.20
C LEU A 808 11.43 35.42 14.50
N VAL A 809 10.94 36.52 15.07
CA VAL A 809 11.78 37.66 15.48
C VAL A 809 12.76 37.25 16.59
N TRP A 810 12.28 36.55 17.63
CA TRP A 810 13.14 36.05 18.71
C TRP A 810 14.18 35.04 18.21
N PHE A 811 13.77 34.11 17.35
CA PHE A 811 14.67 33.11 16.79
C PHE A 811 15.76 33.77 15.95
N SER A 812 15.41 34.82 15.19
CA SER A 812 16.34 35.61 14.37
C SER A 812 17.26 36.50 15.18
N SER A 813 16.82 37.01 16.33
CA SER A 813 17.65 37.85 17.23
C SER A 813 18.65 37.05 18.06
N SER A 814 18.58 35.72 18.00
CA SER A 814 19.50 34.83 18.70
C SER A 814 20.96 35.06 18.29
N PRO A 815 21.92 35.12 19.25
CA PRO A 815 23.35 35.18 18.96
C PRO A 815 23.83 34.09 17.97
N LEU A 816 23.26 32.89 18.04
CA LEU A 816 23.52 31.80 17.10
C LEU A 816 23.31 32.20 15.62
N MET A 817 22.29 33.01 15.32
CA MET A 817 21.92 33.39 13.94
C MET A 817 22.71 34.61 13.44
N SER A 818 23.34 35.37 14.33
CA SER A 818 24.03 36.63 14.02
C SER A 818 25.37 36.42 13.32
N ILE A 819 25.64 37.23 12.30
CA ILE A 819 26.91 37.25 11.54
C ILE A 819 27.99 37.90 12.43
N GLY A 820 28.95 37.10 12.93
CA GLY A 820 30.05 37.56 13.78
C GLY A 820 29.94 37.21 15.27
N SER A 821 28.91 36.47 15.65
CA SER A 821 28.85 35.83 16.98
C SER A 821 29.47 34.43 16.92
N ASP A 822 30.45 34.20 17.80
CA ASP A 822 31.07 32.89 18.03
C ASP A 822 30.31 32.04 19.07
N GLY A 823 29.20 32.55 19.61
CA GLY A 823 28.47 31.93 20.72
C GLY A 823 27.21 31.16 20.29
N LEU A 824 27.00 29.99 20.88
CA LEU A 824 25.76 29.19 20.74
C LEU A 824 24.62 29.67 21.68
N LEU A 825 24.82 30.73 22.46
CA LEU A 825 23.85 31.17 23.48
C LEU A 825 22.52 31.63 22.86
N ALA A 826 21.42 31.38 23.58
CA ALA A 826 20.10 31.89 23.22
C ALA A 826 19.95 33.39 23.54
N GLY A 827 19.08 34.10 22.81
CA GLY A 827 18.70 35.48 23.13
C GLY A 827 17.97 35.57 24.48
N GLU A 828 17.91 36.77 25.08
CA GLU A 828 17.32 37.00 26.40
C GLU A 828 15.87 36.47 26.48
N ALA A 829 15.65 35.46 27.32
CA ALA A 829 14.34 34.82 27.50
C ALA A 829 13.49 35.46 28.62
N SER A 830 14.04 36.40 29.38
CA SER A 830 13.43 36.95 30.60
C SER A 830 12.19 37.80 30.39
N GLU A 831 11.94 38.26 29.15
CA GLU A 831 10.77 39.07 28.79
C GLU A 831 9.68 38.29 28.04
N LEU A 832 9.92 37.01 27.73
CA LEU A 832 8.98 36.17 26.99
C LEU A 832 7.88 35.62 27.89
N THR A 833 6.67 35.41 27.35
CA THR A 833 5.53 34.81 28.07
C THR A 833 4.90 33.66 27.28
N GLY A 834 4.06 32.86 27.94
CA GLY A 834 3.26 31.81 27.30
C GLY A 834 4.06 30.68 26.63
N ASN A 835 3.60 30.25 25.45
CA ASN A 835 4.19 29.18 24.65
C ASN A 835 5.64 29.49 24.26
N LEU A 836 5.90 30.73 23.84
CA LEU A 836 7.22 31.16 23.38
C LEU A 836 8.27 31.10 24.50
N ALA A 837 7.89 31.45 25.74
CA ALA A 837 8.79 31.32 26.89
C ALA A 837 9.19 29.85 27.16
N ARG A 838 8.24 28.92 27.02
CA ARG A 838 8.49 27.48 27.18
C ARG A 838 9.47 26.98 26.11
N THR A 839 9.19 27.28 24.84
CA THR A 839 10.03 26.88 23.71
C THR A 839 11.42 27.49 23.79
N ALA A 840 11.53 28.79 24.09
CA ALA A 840 12.81 29.47 24.26
C ALA A 840 13.66 28.85 25.39
N GLY A 841 13.03 28.46 26.50
CA GLY A 841 13.71 27.75 27.59
C GLY A 841 14.26 26.38 27.18
N ILE A 842 13.58 25.66 26.28
CA ILE A 842 14.05 24.39 25.71
C ILE A 842 15.23 24.63 24.76
N SER A 843 15.10 25.59 23.82
CA SER A 843 16.17 25.95 22.88
C SER A 843 17.44 26.40 23.61
N ALA A 844 17.31 27.28 24.61
CA ALA A 844 18.43 27.72 25.44
C ALA A 844 19.13 26.53 26.09
N ARG A 845 18.36 25.58 26.64
CA ARG A 845 18.92 24.40 27.29
C ARG A 845 19.64 23.47 26.31
N MET A 846 19.09 23.23 25.12
CA MET A 846 19.75 22.39 24.09
C MET A 846 21.09 22.99 23.67
N ARG A 847 21.13 24.31 23.47
CA ARG A 847 22.35 25.02 23.08
C ARG A 847 23.39 25.11 24.20
N ASP A 848 22.96 25.23 25.45
CA ASP A 848 23.85 25.10 26.63
C ASP A 848 24.49 23.72 26.69
N ILE A 849 23.73 22.66 26.42
CA ILE A 849 24.23 21.27 26.40
C ILE A 849 25.23 21.10 25.25
N ALA A 850 24.92 21.61 24.05
CA ALA A 850 25.85 21.59 22.92
C ALA A 850 27.16 22.31 23.29
N THR A 851 27.07 23.50 23.88
CA THR A 851 28.24 24.24 24.38
C THR A 851 29.03 23.40 25.39
N GLY A 852 28.37 22.74 26.33
CA GLY A 852 29.00 21.86 27.32
C GLY A 852 29.62 20.58 26.74
N CYS A 853 29.21 20.16 25.54
CA CYS A 853 29.81 19.03 24.80
C CYS A 853 31.09 19.42 24.05
N SER A 854 31.36 20.73 23.91
CA SER A 854 32.61 21.24 23.35
C SER A 854 33.81 20.80 24.18
N GLN A 855 34.94 20.57 23.52
CA GLN A 855 36.22 20.28 24.19
C GLN A 855 37.18 21.46 24.01
N GLU A 856 38.10 21.67 24.94
CA GLU A 856 38.97 22.88 24.99
C GLU A 856 39.70 23.17 23.67
N HIS A 857 40.18 22.13 22.99
CA HIS A 857 40.84 22.26 21.69
C HIS A 857 39.91 22.03 20.49
N TRP A 858 38.64 21.68 20.73
CA TRP A 858 37.65 21.29 19.73
C TRP A 858 36.25 21.81 20.11
N PRO A 859 36.00 23.12 19.97
CA PRO A 859 34.68 23.67 20.19
C PRO A 859 33.69 23.23 19.11
N ILE A 860 32.43 23.08 19.47
CA ILE A 860 31.34 22.97 18.50
C ILE A 860 31.15 24.34 17.85
N ARG A 861 31.28 24.39 16.53
CA ARG A 861 31.10 25.63 15.77
C ARG A 861 29.61 25.98 15.61
N PRO A 862 29.23 27.27 15.60
CA PRO A 862 27.86 27.69 15.29
C PRO A 862 27.31 27.07 14.00
N GLU A 863 28.14 26.96 12.96
CA GLU A 863 27.77 26.37 11.68
C GLU A 863 27.41 24.89 11.81
N GLU A 864 28.10 24.13 12.67
CA GLU A 864 27.79 22.71 12.93
C GLU A 864 26.36 22.57 13.49
N TYR A 865 26.03 23.39 14.48
CA TYR A 865 24.71 23.36 15.09
C TYR A 865 23.61 23.86 14.14
N LEU A 866 23.87 24.92 13.37
CA LEU A 866 22.94 25.44 12.36
C LEU A 866 22.65 24.41 11.27
N VAL A 867 23.65 23.66 10.79
CA VAL A 867 23.45 22.57 9.83
C VAL A 867 22.57 21.47 10.42
N ALA A 868 22.81 21.08 11.67
CA ALA A 868 21.99 20.09 12.37
C ALA A 868 20.53 20.57 12.52
N LEU A 869 20.34 21.85 12.82
CA LEU A 869 19.02 22.47 12.97
C LEU A 869 18.28 22.57 11.63
N LEU A 870 18.96 22.94 10.55
CA LEU A 870 18.41 22.91 9.20
C LEU A 870 18.01 21.49 8.80
N GLY A 871 18.88 20.51 9.07
CA GLY A 871 18.65 19.09 8.82
C GLY A 871 17.51 18.49 9.65
N ALA A 872 17.08 19.14 10.74
CA ALA A 872 15.94 18.74 11.56
C ALA A 872 14.63 19.47 11.17
N LEU A 873 14.70 20.77 10.87
CA LEU A 873 13.53 21.58 10.52
C LEU A 873 12.95 21.22 9.13
N LEU A 874 13.82 20.93 8.15
CA LEU A 874 13.36 20.58 6.80
C LEU A 874 12.54 19.27 6.75
N PRO A 875 12.93 18.17 7.42
CA PRO A 875 12.06 16.99 7.53
C PRO A 875 10.73 17.30 8.24
N MET A 876 10.72 18.17 9.25
CA MET A 876 9.50 18.52 9.99
C MET A 876 8.47 19.28 9.15
N SER A 877 8.88 20.08 8.15
CA SER A 877 7.92 20.70 7.23
C SER A 877 7.15 19.66 6.39
N ARG A 878 7.69 18.44 6.27
CA ARG A 878 7.07 17.29 5.57
C ARG A 878 6.21 16.43 6.47
N TYR A 879 6.12 16.76 7.77
CA TYR A 879 5.51 15.87 8.71
C TYR A 879 3.98 15.88 8.61
N SER A 880 3.37 14.84 8.00
CA SER A 880 1.90 14.73 7.86
C SER A 880 1.12 14.66 9.17
N THR A 881 1.79 14.48 10.31
CA THR A 881 1.20 14.57 11.66
C THR A 881 1.09 15.99 12.20
N MET A 882 1.82 16.93 11.61
CA MET A 882 1.80 18.33 11.97
C MET A 882 0.73 19.05 11.14
N THR A 883 0.14 20.07 11.75
CA THR A 883 -0.85 20.89 11.05
C THR A 883 -0.16 21.80 10.03
N THR A 884 -0.93 22.43 9.15
CA THR A 884 -0.33 23.26 8.11
C THR A 884 0.44 24.45 8.69
N GLY A 885 -0.06 25.10 9.73
CA GLY A 885 0.66 26.19 10.41
C GLY A 885 1.98 25.73 11.03
N GLN A 886 2.01 24.54 11.63
CA GLN A 886 3.22 23.93 12.18
C GLN A 886 4.27 23.61 11.10
N ARG A 887 3.83 23.10 9.94
CA ARG A 887 4.72 22.83 8.80
C ARG A 887 5.25 24.11 8.16
N GLN A 888 4.43 25.17 8.09
CA GLN A 888 4.84 26.50 7.66
C GLN A 888 5.89 27.10 8.59
N ALA A 889 5.71 26.97 9.91
CA ALA A 889 6.71 27.39 10.89
C ALA A 889 8.04 26.67 10.72
N ALA A 890 8.02 25.35 10.53
CA ALA A 890 9.23 24.57 10.25
C ALA A 890 9.95 25.07 8.99
N LEU A 891 9.21 25.39 7.92
CA LEU A 891 9.78 25.92 6.70
C LEU A 891 10.37 27.32 6.91
N ALA A 892 9.64 28.25 7.53
CA ALA A 892 10.11 29.61 7.79
C ALA A 892 11.39 29.63 8.66
N LEU A 893 11.43 28.80 9.71
CA LEU A 893 12.62 28.64 10.54
C LEU A 893 13.78 28.02 9.76
N SER A 894 13.51 27.05 8.87
CA SER A 894 14.55 26.48 7.97
C SER A 894 15.17 27.56 7.10
N THR A 895 14.34 28.46 6.58
CA THR A 895 14.78 29.61 5.78
C THR A 895 15.66 30.59 6.57
N ILE A 896 15.32 30.81 7.86
CA ILE A 896 16.16 31.60 8.78
C ILE A 896 17.55 30.98 8.95
N VAL A 897 17.59 29.68 9.23
CA VAL A 897 18.85 28.96 9.41
C VAL A 897 19.67 28.96 8.12
N ALA A 898 19.05 28.69 6.97
CA ALA A 898 19.73 28.66 5.68
C ALA A 898 20.31 30.03 5.30
N THR A 899 19.57 31.11 5.55
CA THR A 899 20.06 32.47 5.26
C THR A 899 21.24 32.84 6.15
N SER A 900 21.18 32.51 7.45
CA SER A 900 22.30 32.72 8.37
C SER A 900 23.56 31.96 7.94
N LEU A 901 23.41 30.69 7.52
CA LEU A 901 24.52 29.88 6.99
C LEU A 901 25.13 30.50 5.72
N LEU A 902 24.30 30.96 4.79
CA LEU A 902 24.76 31.61 3.56
C LEU A 902 25.52 32.90 3.84
N ALA A 903 24.99 33.77 4.70
CA ALA A 903 25.65 35.02 5.05
C ALA A 903 26.99 34.82 5.77
N ARG A 904 27.08 33.81 6.66
CA ARG A 904 28.34 33.40 7.28
C ARG A 904 29.34 32.89 6.24
N TRP A 905 28.89 32.11 5.26
CA TRP A 905 29.75 31.66 4.17
C TRP A 905 30.31 32.83 3.36
N GLU A 906 29.46 33.77 2.93
CA GLU A 906 29.88 34.96 2.19
C GLU A 906 30.92 35.79 2.99
N SER A 907 30.69 35.99 4.29
CA SER A 907 31.63 36.73 5.15
C SER A 907 33.00 36.08 5.32
N ASN A 908 33.11 34.77 5.15
CA ASN A 908 34.37 34.02 5.28
C ASN A 908 35.15 33.92 3.96
N HIS A 909 34.54 34.25 2.82
CA HIS A 909 35.16 34.17 1.48
C HIS A 909 35.40 35.54 0.81
N HIS A 910 34.95 36.61 1.46
CA HIS A 910 35.31 38.00 1.15
C HIS A 910 36.38 38.51 2.12
#